data_AF-A0A4R0DR05-F1
#
_entry.id   AF-A0A4R0DR05-F1
#
_cell.length_a   1.000
_cell.length_b   1.000
_cell.length_c   1.000
_cell.angle_alpha   90.00
_cell.angle_beta   90.00
_cell.angle_gamma   90.00
#
_symmetry.space_group_name_H-M   'P 1'
#
loop_
_entity.id
_entity.type
_entity.pdbx_description
1 polymer ?
#
loop_
_entity_poly.entity_id
_entity_poly.type
_entity_poly.pdbx_seq_one_letter_code
_entity_poly.pdbx_strand_id
1 'polypeptide(L)'
;MLARFASPWFPLSLGLLCSLSASFSMAAEPPKADSSTLTIIGYHEITDQKNALIPDYAVTPQQFSQHLDWLQNNGFHFVNVNQLIQAHQGKYRLPSKPVLLTIDDGYQSFYTHAYPILKAKHIPVVLAVVGSWLTPKANQPVHFGDDVISRDKILTWSELKEMQDSGLVEIGNHSFNLHRGINANPQGNSEPAAITREYDAKQQRYENDQQYTTRITQDLKHNNELLQAHGLKAPRVMVWPYGRYNMQDVNIAKQLGMPITITLDDGPDHVHGSLQTLNRILVEGNMSTADLAQEIKNREMNLGDNNRPQKIMHIDLDYVYDPNPKQQEHNLGILLDRIRAMGVNTVYLQAFSDSDGDGSANMVYFPNRHLPMRADLFNHVAWQIQTRTQVSRIYAWMPLLAWELPQTDPVSKDVVETQQVSQDHLNMGYLRLSPYSARARQTISEIYQDLAKSTPFNGILFHDDTTLSDYEDASPNALTAYAAQGLPTDLAKIRADDALLQKWTAYKTKTIDDFAMQLASQVRQYEPFLLTARNLYAQVALKPYAENWYSQSLEESLKRYDFTAIMAMPYMEQAPDADQFYRDIVQRVKSFPNGMKKTVFELQATNWRNNQKIPSQELASTIQSLYSQGVIHVAYYPDDPIQGHPDPKVMHDVFATKSSQLIP
;
A
#
# COMPACT_ATOMS: atom_id res chain seq x y z
N MET A 1 70.43 54.49 17.70
CA MET A 1 70.82 53.06 17.62
C MET A 1 69.56 52.24 17.47
N LEU A 2 69.64 51.17 16.68
CA LEU A 2 68.56 50.48 15.97
C LEU A 2 67.48 49.77 16.82
N ALA A 3 66.29 49.71 16.20
CA ALA A 3 65.28 48.63 16.19
C ALA A 3 64.06 48.68 17.14
N ARG A 4 62.88 48.64 16.47
CA ARG A 4 61.59 47.98 16.82
C ARG A 4 60.73 48.64 17.93
N PHE A 5 59.41 48.85 17.86
CA PHE A 5 58.28 48.48 17.00
C PHE A 5 57.17 49.55 17.13
N ALA A 6 56.36 49.80 16.10
CA ALA A 6 54.93 50.18 16.23
C ALA A 6 54.24 50.13 14.86
N SER A 7 53.22 49.27 14.72
CA SER A 7 52.29 49.22 13.59
C SER A 7 51.09 50.15 13.84
N PRO A 8 50.55 50.84 12.82
CA PRO A 8 49.32 51.62 12.95
C PRO A 8 48.11 50.90 12.34
N TRP A 9 46.96 51.24 12.91
CA TRP A 9 45.63 50.77 12.58
C TRP A 9 45.12 51.29 11.22
N PHE A 10 44.33 50.48 10.53
CA PHE A 10 43.38 50.90 9.48
C PHE A 10 42.04 50.19 9.73
N PRO A 11 40.89 50.89 9.70
CA PRO A 11 39.59 50.26 9.79
C PRO A 11 39.11 49.87 8.37
N LEU A 12 38.76 48.60 8.16
CA LEU A 12 37.99 48.16 7.00
C LEU A 12 36.56 47.85 7.44
N SER A 13 35.63 48.64 6.94
CA SER A 13 34.19 48.42 6.97
C SER A 13 33.83 47.12 6.23
N LEU A 14 33.32 46.12 6.95
CA LEU A 14 32.75 44.90 6.39
C LEU A 14 31.22 45.06 6.34
N GLY A 15 30.67 45.13 5.13
CA GLY A 15 29.23 45.09 4.91
C GLY A 15 28.67 43.70 5.20
N LEU A 16 27.74 43.63 6.15
CA LEU A 16 26.90 42.45 6.40
C LEU A 16 25.87 42.35 5.27
N LEU A 17 26.03 41.37 4.38
CA LEU A 17 24.98 40.95 3.45
C LEU A 17 24.25 39.76 4.08
N CYS A 18 23.23 40.05 4.89
CA CYS A 18 22.23 39.06 5.28
C CYS A 18 21.36 38.74 4.07
N SER A 19 21.62 37.61 3.41
CA SER A 19 20.67 37.04 2.45
C SER A 19 19.51 36.41 3.22
N LEU A 20 18.45 37.18 3.46
CA LEU A 20 17.13 36.65 3.80
C LEU A 20 16.54 36.02 2.53
N SER A 21 16.71 34.70 2.36
CA SER A 21 15.91 33.91 1.45
C SER A 21 14.50 33.80 2.05
N ALA A 22 13.60 34.68 1.61
CA ALA A 22 12.18 34.55 1.90
C ALA A 22 11.64 33.30 1.18
N SER A 23 11.47 32.21 1.91
CA SER A 23 10.76 31.03 1.45
C SER A 23 9.28 31.40 1.28
N PHE A 24 8.88 31.74 0.06
CA PHE A 24 7.47 31.82 -0.30
C PHE A 24 6.88 30.41 -0.19
N SER A 25 6.12 30.16 0.89
CA SER A 25 5.25 29.00 0.99
C SER A 25 4.14 29.17 -0.06
N MET A 26 4.34 28.63 -1.25
CA MET A 26 3.26 28.46 -2.20
C MET A 26 2.33 27.40 -1.62
N ALA A 27 1.17 27.83 -1.10
CA ALA A 27 0.08 26.91 -0.83
C ALA A 27 -0.20 26.12 -2.11
N ALA A 28 -0.18 24.79 -2.05
CA ALA A 28 -0.48 23.96 -3.19
C ALA A 28 -1.85 24.35 -3.78
N GLU A 29 -1.92 24.61 -5.09
CA GLU A 29 -3.21 24.87 -5.75
C GLU A 29 -4.16 23.67 -5.50
N PRO A 30 -5.46 23.92 -5.24
CA PRO A 30 -6.41 22.83 -5.10
C PRO A 30 -6.46 22.01 -6.40
N PRO A 31 -6.59 20.67 -6.32
CA PRO A 31 -6.63 19.82 -7.50
C PRO A 31 -7.80 20.23 -8.40
N LYS A 32 -7.51 20.40 -9.70
CA LYS A 32 -8.51 20.71 -10.73
C LYS A 32 -8.92 19.40 -11.41
N ALA A 33 -10.21 19.24 -11.64
CA ALA A 33 -10.74 18.07 -12.35
C ALA A 33 -10.18 17.99 -13.79
N ASP A 34 -9.57 16.87 -14.14
CA ASP A 34 -9.05 16.59 -15.48
C ASP A 34 -10.12 15.90 -16.33
N SER A 35 -10.74 16.65 -17.24
CA SER A 35 -11.73 16.11 -18.19
C SER A 35 -11.17 15.13 -19.23
N SER A 36 -9.85 14.90 -19.24
CA SER A 36 -9.20 13.88 -20.09
C SER A 36 -8.99 12.54 -19.37
N THR A 37 -9.28 12.46 -18.07
CA THR A 37 -9.26 11.21 -17.29
C THR A 37 -10.20 10.19 -17.93
N LEU A 38 -9.67 8.99 -18.18
CA LEU A 38 -10.45 7.84 -18.60
C LEU A 38 -11.22 7.32 -17.39
N THR A 39 -12.54 7.31 -17.49
CA THR A 39 -13.40 6.71 -16.47
C THR A 39 -13.72 5.28 -16.89
N ILE A 40 -13.47 4.31 -16.02
CA ILE A 40 -13.91 2.92 -16.24
C ILE A 40 -14.89 2.56 -15.12
N ILE A 41 -16.03 1.98 -15.50
CA ILE A 41 -17.11 1.67 -14.56
C ILE A 41 -17.46 0.19 -14.72
N GLY A 42 -17.35 -0.56 -13.61
CA GLY A 42 -17.66 -1.98 -13.53
C GLY A 42 -19.00 -2.26 -12.85
N TYR A 43 -19.83 -3.08 -13.49
CA TYR A 43 -21.05 -3.66 -12.89
C TYR A 43 -20.94 -5.19 -12.89
N HIS A 44 -21.76 -5.84 -12.07
CA HIS A 44 -21.85 -7.30 -12.01
C HIS A 44 -23.24 -7.75 -12.48
N GLU A 45 -24.22 -7.82 -11.56
CA GLU A 45 -25.56 -8.31 -11.87
C GLU A 45 -26.56 -7.16 -12.04
N ILE A 46 -27.43 -7.23 -13.05
CA ILE A 46 -28.41 -6.18 -13.35
C ILE A 46 -29.81 -6.76 -13.16
N THR A 47 -30.30 -6.73 -11.93
CA THR A 47 -31.57 -7.34 -11.50
C THR A 47 -32.10 -6.68 -10.25
N ASP A 48 -33.35 -6.99 -9.87
CA ASP A 48 -33.85 -6.59 -8.54
C ASP A 48 -33.01 -7.27 -7.45
N GLN A 49 -32.63 -6.54 -6.40
CA GLN A 49 -31.79 -7.05 -5.30
C GLN A 49 -32.30 -8.36 -4.69
N LYS A 50 -33.62 -8.55 -4.60
CA LYS A 50 -34.26 -9.78 -4.09
C LYS A 50 -33.99 -11.04 -4.93
N ASN A 51 -33.60 -10.86 -6.19
CA ASN A 51 -33.34 -11.93 -7.16
C ASN A 51 -31.85 -12.12 -7.43
N ALA A 52 -31.01 -11.20 -6.96
CA ALA A 52 -29.58 -11.19 -7.17
C ALA A 52 -28.89 -12.31 -6.39
N LEU A 53 -27.82 -12.86 -6.97
CA LEU A 53 -26.96 -13.83 -6.30
C LEU A 53 -26.13 -13.16 -5.21
N ILE A 54 -25.61 -11.95 -5.49
CA ILE A 54 -24.93 -11.10 -4.50
C ILE A 54 -25.56 -9.69 -4.53
N PRO A 55 -26.51 -9.39 -3.63
CA PRO A 55 -27.23 -8.11 -3.63
C PRO A 55 -26.31 -6.88 -3.53
N ASP A 56 -25.18 -6.98 -2.83
CA ASP A 56 -24.21 -5.89 -2.65
C ASP A 56 -23.54 -5.45 -3.95
N TYR A 57 -23.57 -6.27 -5.00
CA TYR A 57 -23.01 -5.96 -6.33
C TYR A 57 -24.08 -5.95 -7.43
N ALA A 58 -25.36 -5.85 -7.05
CA ALA A 58 -26.47 -5.87 -7.99
C ALA A 58 -27.21 -4.54 -8.06
N VAL A 59 -27.39 -4.01 -9.27
CA VAL A 59 -28.19 -2.80 -9.51
C VAL A 59 -29.46 -3.14 -10.29
N THR A 60 -30.54 -2.40 -10.04
CA THR A 60 -31.77 -2.59 -10.83
C THR A 60 -31.58 -2.12 -12.27
N PRO A 61 -32.35 -2.66 -13.24
CA PRO A 61 -32.32 -2.16 -14.63
C PRO A 61 -32.66 -0.66 -14.73
N GLN A 62 -33.54 -0.17 -13.85
CA GLN A 62 -33.88 1.25 -13.76
C GLN A 62 -32.68 2.10 -13.33
N GLN A 63 -31.98 1.69 -12.26
CA GLN A 63 -30.81 2.40 -11.76
C GLN A 63 -29.66 2.36 -12.76
N PHE A 64 -29.43 1.21 -13.41
CA PHE A 64 -28.48 1.09 -14.52
C PHE A 64 -28.80 2.10 -15.64
N SER A 65 -30.06 2.18 -16.09
CA SER A 65 -30.46 3.20 -17.08
C SER A 65 -30.24 4.62 -16.59
N GLN A 66 -30.55 4.91 -15.32
CA GLN A 66 -30.34 6.25 -14.72
C GLN A 66 -28.86 6.64 -14.70
N HIS A 67 -27.95 5.71 -14.39
CA HIS A 67 -26.51 5.97 -14.45
C HIS A 67 -26.07 6.32 -15.88
N LEU A 68 -26.51 5.54 -16.88
CA LEU A 68 -26.18 5.80 -18.27
C LEU A 68 -26.74 7.15 -18.76
N ASP A 69 -28.00 7.44 -18.43
CA ASP A 69 -28.65 8.71 -18.77
C ASP A 69 -27.92 9.89 -18.14
N TRP A 70 -27.53 9.77 -16.86
CA TRP A 70 -26.77 10.80 -16.17
C TRP A 70 -25.41 11.04 -16.83
N LEU A 71 -24.67 9.98 -17.17
CA LEU A 71 -23.38 10.09 -17.87
C LEU A 71 -23.55 10.85 -19.19
N GLN A 72 -24.51 10.47 -20.03
CA GLN A 72 -24.76 11.15 -21.31
C GLN A 72 -25.15 12.62 -21.11
N ASN A 73 -26.06 12.89 -20.17
CA ASN A 73 -26.54 14.25 -19.88
C ASN A 73 -25.44 15.15 -19.27
N ASN A 74 -24.37 14.57 -18.70
CA ASN A 74 -23.23 15.30 -18.13
C ASN A 74 -21.99 15.34 -19.06
N GLY A 75 -22.18 14.96 -20.33
CA GLY A 75 -21.18 15.09 -21.39
C GLY A 75 -20.11 14.00 -21.39
N PHE A 76 -20.37 12.86 -20.74
CA PHE A 76 -19.52 11.68 -20.85
C PHE A 76 -19.74 10.96 -22.18
N HIS A 77 -18.66 10.41 -22.73
CA HIS A 77 -18.68 9.75 -24.03
C HIS A 77 -18.23 8.30 -23.90
N PHE A 78 -19.11 7.35 -24.17
CA PHE A 78 -18.76 5.93 -24.14
C PHE A 78 -17.78 5.58 -25.26
N VAL A 79 -16.71 4.88 -24.91
CA VAL A 79 -15.65 4.45 -25.83
C VAL A 79 -15.54 2.92 -25.82
N ASN A 80 -15.09 2.36 -26.93
CA ASN A 80 -14.81 0.92 -27.04
C ASN A 80 -13.31 0.61 -26.96
N VAL A 81 -13.00 -0.68 -26.85
CA VAL A 81 -11.62 -1.18 -26.75
C VAL A 81 -10.76 -0.80 -27.96
N ASN A 82 -11.32 -0.74 -29.18
CA ASN A 82 -10.56 -0.32 -30.35
C ASN A 82 -10.14 1.15 -30.27
N GLN A 83 -11.04 2.03 -29.85
CA GLN A 83 -10.75 3.45 -29.64
C GLN A 83 -9.69 3.63 -28.56
N LEU A 84 -9.77 2.88 -27.46
CA LEU A 84 -8.76 2.90 -26.40
C LEU A 84 -7.37 2.48 -26.92
N ILE A 85 -7.28 1.36 -27.65
CA ILE A 85 -6.03 0.89 -28.26
C ILE A 85 -5.46 1.92 -29.24
N GLN A 86 -6.30 2.46 -30.14
CA GLN A 86 -5.86 3.44 -31.12
C GLN A 86 -5.40 4.74 -30.46
N ALA A 87 -6.06 5.16 -29.37
CA ALA A 87 -5.69 6.36 -28.64
C ALA A 87 -4.38 6.21 -27.87
N HIS A 88 -4.18 5.07 -27.22
CA HIS A 88 -2.90 4.73 -26.59
C HIS A 88 -1.74 4.72 -27.61
N GLN A 89 -2.00 4.26 -28.84
CA GLN A 89 -1.04 4.29 -29.95
C GLN A 89 -0.85 5.67 -30.61
N GLY A 90 -1.54 6.72 -30.14
CA GLY A 90 -1.50 8.06 -30.74
C GLY A 90 -2.17 8.16 -32.12
N LYS A 91 -2.96 7.16 -32.52
CA LYS A 91 -3.65 7.10 -33.82
C LYS A 91 -5.09 7.63 -33.77
N TYR A 92 -5.61 7.87 -32.58
CA TYR A 92 -6.95 8.38 -32.33
C TYR A 92 -6.91 9.30 -31.11
N ARG A 93 -7.81 10.28 -31.03
CA ARG A 93 -7.97 11.11 -29.84
C ARG A 93 -9.31 10.75 -29.19
N LEU A 94 -9.29 10.32 -27.94
CA LEU A 94 -10.54 10.08 -27.21
C LEU A 94 -11.34 11.39 -27.07
N PRO A 95 -12.67 11.33 -27.05
CA PRO A 95 -13.51 12.47 -26.69
C PRO A 95 -13.23 12.91 -25.23
N SER A 96 -13.67 14.11 -24.86
CA SER A 96 -13.64 14.56 -23.46
C SER A 96 -14.52 13.66 -22.59
N LYS A 97 -14.14 13.46 -21.33
CA LYS A 97 -14.84 12.58 -20.37
C LYS A 97 -15.11 11.18 -20.96
N PRO A 98 -14.07 10.47 -21.46
CA PRO A 98 -14.26 9.16 -22.04
C PRO A 98 -14.63 8.13 -20.96
N VAL A 99 -15.61 7.28 -21.26
CA VAL A 99 -16.08 6.20 -20.36
C VAL A 99 -15.96 4.85 -21.03
N LEU A 100 -15.25 3.91 -20.40
CA LEU A 100 -15.30 2.50 -20.74
C LEU A 100 -16.23 1.78 -19.76
N LEU A 101 -17.28 1.14 -20.26
CA LEU A 101 -18.19 0.34 -19.46
C LEU A 101 -17.73 -1.12 -19.43
N THR A 102 -17.69 -1.73 -18.24
CA THR A 102 -17.39 -3.16 -18.07
C THR A 102 -18.49 -3.85 -17.28
N ILE A 103 -18.80 -5.09 -17.63
CA ILE A 103 -19.70 -5.98 -16.92
C ILE A 103 -18.97 -7.30 -16.69
N ASP A 104 -19.04 -7.81 -15.47
CA ASP A 104 -18.29 -9.00 -15.07
C ASP A 104 -19.17 -10.25 -14.98
N ASP A 105 -18.53 -11.39 -14.70
CA ASP A 105 -19.09 -12.70 -14.36
C ASP A 105 -19.91 -13.43 -15.43
N GLY A 106 -20.54 -12.72 -16.35
CA GLY A 106 -21.38 -13.33 -17.37
C GLY A 106 -22.73 -13.82 -16.85
N TYR A 107 -23.36 -13.05 -15.95
CA TYR A 107 -24.73 -13.30 -15.51
C TYR A 107 -25.73 -13.25 -16.67
N GLN A 108 -26.73 -14.13 -16.64
CA GLN A 108 -27.81 -14.15 -17.61
C GLN A 108 -28.63 -12.85 -17.62
N SER A 109 -28.72 -12.19 -16.46
CA SER A 109 -29.37 -10.89 -16.28
C SER A 109 -28.77 -9.79 -17.17
N PHE A 110 -27.49 -9.88 -17.54
CA PHE A 110 -26.89 -8.96 -18.49
C PHE A 110 -27.61 -9.02 -19.85
N TYR A 111 -27.87 -10.22 -20.36
CA TYR A 111 -28.53 -10.40 -21.67
C TYR A 111 -30.00 -9.97 -21.65
N THR A 112 -30.72 -10.23 -20.56
CA THR A 112 -32.16 -9.95 -20.47
C THR A 112 -32.48 -8.51 -20.07
N HIS A 113 -31.62 -7.87 -19.27
CA HIS A 113 -31.92 -6.56 -18.68
C HIS A 113 -30.99 -5.44 -19.15
N ALA A 114 -29.68 -5.67 -19.25
CA ALA A 114 -28.72 -4.63 -19.59
C ALA A 114 -28.49 -4.49 -21.10
N TYR A 115 -28.26 -5.60 -21.81
CA TYR A 115 -27.96 -5.61 -23.24
C TYR A 115 -29.03 -4.92 -24.10
N PRO A 116 -30.36 -5.07 -23.87
CA PRO A 116 -31.37 -4.34 -24.63
C PRO A 116 -31.26 -2.81 -24.46
N ILE A 117 -30.92 -2.34 -23.25
CA ILE A 117 -30.72 -0.92 -22.95
C ILE A 117 -29.48 -0.40 -23.70
N LEU A 118 -28.36 -1.12 -23.61
CA LEU A 118 -27.11 -0.77 -24.29
C LEU A 118 -27.27 -0.77 -25.81
N LYS A 119 -27.99 -1.76 -26.36
CA LYS A 119 -28.30 -1.87 -27.79
C LYS A 119 -29.14 -0.70 -28.28
N ALA A 120 -30.20 -0.32 -27.55
CA ALA A 120 -31.03 0.83 -27.90
C ALA A 120 -30.23 2.15 -27.89
N LYS A 121 -29.29 2.28 -26.94
CA LYS A 121 -28.45 3.47 -26.78
C LYS A 121 -27.14 3.44 -27.60
N HIS A 122 -26.84 2.35 -28.30
CA HIS A 122 -25.58 2.13 -29.02
C HIS A 122 -24.33 2.30 -28.14
N ILE A 123 -24.41 1.86 -26.89
CA ILE A 123 -23.31 2.00 -25.93
C ILE A 123 -22.41 0.75 -26.01
N PRO A 124 -21.11 0.90 -26.31
CA PRO A 124 -20.18 -0.22 -26.29
C PRO A 124 -19.85 -0.65 -24.85
N VAL A 125 -19.53 -1.93 -24.68
CA VAL A 125 -19.23 -2.50 -23.36
C VAL A 125 -18.25 -3.66 -23.46
N VAL A 126 -17.45 -3.87 -22.41
CA VAL A 126 -16.67 -5.09 -22.21
C VAL A 126 -17.46 -6.02 -21.30
N LEU A 127 -17.70 -7.27 -21.72
CA LEU A 127 -18.29 -8.32 -20.91
C LEU A 127 -17.22 -9.36 -20.59
N ALA A 128 -16.72 -9.40 -19.35
CA ALA A 128 -15.73 -10.36 -18.91
C ALA A 128 -16.41 -11.61 -18.33
N VAL A 129 -16.05 -12.79 -18.83
CA VAL A 129 -16.73 -14.05 -18.47
C VAL A 129 -15.79 -15.09 -17.87
N VAL A 130 -16.30 -15.83 -16.88
CA VAL A 130 -15.59 -16.94 -16.23
C VAL A 130 -15.83 -18.22 -17.02
N GLY A 131 -14.76 -18.82 -17.54
CA GLY A 131 -14.86 -19.96 -18.44
C GLY A 131 -15.55 -21.17 -17.83
N SER A 132 -15.18 -21.54 -16.60
CA SER A 132 -15.71 -22.73 -15.92
C SER A 132 -17.21 -22.63 -15.68
N TRP A 133 -17.77 -21.42 -15.51
CA TRP A 133 -19.20 -21.20 -15.30
C TRP A 133 -20.04 -21.38 -16.57
N LEU A 134 -19.42 -21.25 -17.74
CA LEU A 134 -20.10 -21.44 -19.03
C LEU A 134 -20.22 -22.92 -19.43
N THR A 135 -19.33 -23.78 -18.91
CA THR A 135 -19.19 -25.19 -19.30
C THR A 135 -20.30 -26.15 -18.86
N PRO A 136 -20.97 -25.99 -17.69
CA PRO A 136 -22.00 -26.92 -17.27
C PRO A 136 -23.18 -26.89 -18.25
N LYS A 137 -23.76 -28.07 -18.48
CA LYS A 137 -24.96 -28.22 -19.31
C LYS A 137 -26.18 -27.62 -18.61
N ALA A 138 -27.26 -27.36 -19.33
CA ALA A 138 -28.48 -26.71 -18.81
C ALA A 138 -29.06 -27.34 -17.52
N ASN A 139 -28.86 -28.64 -17.31
CA ASN A 139 -29.32 -29.38 -16.13
C ASN A 139 -28.21 -29.69 -15.10
N GLN A 140 -27.04 -29.08 -15.25
CA GLN A 140 -25.91 -29.24 -14.34
C GLN A 140 -25.69 -27.95 -13.54
N PRO A 141 -25.32 -28.06 -12.26
CA PRO A 141 -25.04 -26.88 -11.45
C PRO A 141 -23.76 -26.16 -11.91
N VAL A 142 -23.67 -24.87 -11.57
CA VAL A 142 -22.46 -24.05 -11.70
C VAL A 142 -21.86 -23.84 -10.31
N HIS A 143 -20.55 -24.09 -10.18
CA HIS A 143 -19.80 -23.77 -8.97
C HIS A 143 -19.36 -22.30 -9.01
N PHE A 144 -20.12 -21.44 -8.35
CA PHE A 144 -19.92 -20.00 -8.29
C PHE A 144 -19.14 -19.66 -7.02
N GLY A 145 -17.81 -19.68 -7.12
CA GLY A 145 -16.94 -19.64 -5.95
C GLY A 145 -17.20 -20.85 -5.04
N ASP A 146 -17.55 -20.58 -3.78
CA ASP A 146 -17.91 -21.59 -2.78
C ASP A 146 -19.40 -21.98 -2.82
N ASP A 147 -20.21 -21.25 -3.60
CA ASP A 147 -21.64 -21.49 -3.76
C ASP A 147 -21.98 -22.35 -5.00
N VAL A 148 -23.21 -22.85 -5.04
CA VAL A 148 -23.74 -23.61 -6.17
C VAL A 148 -25.01 -22.95 -6.69
N ILE A 149 -24.98 -22.53 -7.95
CA ILE A 149 -26.10 -21.86 -8.61
C ILE A 149 -26.64 -22.67 -9.79
N SER A 150 -27.87 -22.35 -10.20
CA SER A 150 -28.49 -22.96 -11.38
C SER A 150 -27.88 -22.41 -12.67
N ARG A 151 -27.78 -23.26 -13.70
CA ARG A 151 -27.13 -22.91 -14.98
C ARG A 151 -27.80 -21.76 -15.71
N ASP A 152 -29.11 -21.56 -15.55
CA ASP A 152 -29.88 -20.47 -16.15
C ASP A 152 -29.52 -19.08 -15.58
N LYS A 153 -28.73 -19.02 -14.51
CA LYS A 153 -28.19 -17.75 -13.97
C LYS A 153 -26.96 -17.24 -14.73
N ILE A 154 -26.37 -18.06 -15.59
CA ILE A 154 -25.18 -17.72 -16.37
C ILE A 154 -25.52 -17.72 -17.86
N LEU A 155 -24.86 -16.85 -18.63
CA LEU A 155 -25.05 -16.75 -20.08
C LEU A 155 -24.81 -18.06 -20.82
N THR A 156 -25.47 -18.21 -21.95
CA THR A 156 -25.24 -19.29 -22.92
C THR A 156 -24.26 -18.86 -24.01
N TRP A 157 -23.64 -19.85 -24.67
CA TRP A 157 -22.76 -19.59 -25.82
C TRP A 157 -23.45 -18.83 -26.95
N SER A 158 -24.73 -19.13 -27.21
CA SER A 158 -25.53 -18.43 -28.23
C SER A 158 -25.75 -16.96 -27.91
N GLU A 159 -26.05 -16.64 -26.65
CA GLU A 159 -26.25 -15.25 -26.21
C GLU A 159 -24.92 -14.47 -26.31
N LEU A 160 -23.81 -15.06 -25.88
CA LEU A 160 -22.48 -14.46 -26.03
C LEU A 160 -22.14 -14.17 -27.50
N LYS A 161 -22.43 -15.12 -28.40
CA LYS A 161 -22.17 -14.97 -29.83
C LYS A 161 -23.04 -13.87 -30.44
N GLU A 162 -24.34 -13.84 -30.12
CA GLU A 162 -25.25 -12.78 -30.58
C GLU A 162 -24.74 -11.39 -30.15
N MET A 163 -24.39 -11.26 -28.87
CA MET A 163 -23.91 -9.99 -28.32
C MET A 163 -22.60 -9.55 -28.97
N GLN A 164 -21.64 -10.46 -29.20
CA GLN A 164 -20.40 -10.13 -29.89
C GLN A 164 -20.62 -9.77 -31.37
N ASP A 165 -21.53 -10.46 -32.05
CA ASP A 165 -21.85 -10.22 -33.46
C ASP A 165 -22.57 -8.89 -33.69
N SER A 166 -23.21 -8.34 -32.66
CA SER A 166 -23.78 -6.98 -32.71
C SER A 166 -22.72 -5.89 -32.93
N GLY A 167 -21.45 -6.19 -32.63
CA GLY A 167 -20.36 -5.22 -32.64
C GLY A 167 -20.31 -4.28 -31.43
N LEU A 168 -21.28 -4.36 -30.50
CA LEU A 168 -21.34 -3.55 -29.29
C LEU A 168 -20.58 -4.16 -28.10
N VAL A 169 -20.54 -5.49 -28.01
CA VAL A 169 -19.98 -6.20 -26.85
C VAL A 169 -18.62 -6.79 -27.19
N GLU A 170 -17.58 -6.32 -26.50
CA GLU A 170 -16.27 -6.98 -26.47
C GLU A 170 -16.30 -8.08 -25.40
N ILE A 171 -16.00 -9.32 -25.76
CA ILE A 171 -15.89 -10.40 -24.77
C ILE A 171 -14.47 -10.40 -24.19
N GLY A 172 -14.40 -10.19 -22.87
CA GLY A 172 -13.17 -10.23 -22.07
C GLY A 172 -12.98 -11.56 -21.34
N ASN A 173 -11.75 -11.80 -20.89
CA ASN A 173 -11.39 -12.94 -20.06
C ASN A 173 -11.55 -12.58 -18.58
N HIS A 174 -12.23 -13.43 -17.81
CA HIS A 174 -12.34 -13.33 -16.34
C HIS A 174 -11.80 -14.58 -15.65
N SER A 175 -10.71 -15.14 -16.18
CA SER A 175 -10.15 -16.47 -15.91
C SER A 175 -11.03 -17.64 -16.36
N PHE A 176 -10.44 -18.84 -16.43
CA PHE A 176 -11.21 -20.07 -16.55
C PHE A 176 -11.78 -20.47 -15.19
N ASN A 177 -10.94 -20.61 -14.15
CA ASN A 177 -11.34 -21.10 -12.84
C ASN A 177 -10.54 -20.49 -11.68
N LEU A 178 -10.07 -19.24 -11.83
CA LEU A 178 -9.42 -18.48 -10.77
C LEU A 178 -10.40 -17.57 -10.00
N HIS A 179 -11.66 -17.48 -10.42
CA HIS A 179 -12.72 -16.75 -9.70
C HIS A 179 -13.27 -17.55 -8.50
N ARG A 180 -12.39 -17.86 -7.55
CA ARG A 180 -12.69 -18.59 -6.30
C ARG A 180 -11.59 -18.35 -5.27
N GLY A 181 -11.88 -18.71 -4.03
CA GLY A 181 -10.85 -18.85 -3.01
C GLY A 181 -10.07 -20.16 -3.15
N ILE A 182 -8.80 -20.15 -2.77
CA ILE A 182 -7.97 -21.34 -2.55
C ILE A 182 -7.33 -21.28 -1.18
N ASN A 183 -6.90 -22.44 -0.68
CA ASN A 183 -6.24 -22.51 0.62
C ASN A 183 -4.90 -21.75 0.57
N ALA A 184 -4.81 -20.68 1.35
CA ALA A 184 -3.70 -19.73 1.30
C ALA A 184 -2.65 -19.96 2.37
N ASN A 185 -2.95 -20.76 3.41
CA ASN A 185 -2.04 -21.00 4.53
C ASN A 185 -2.41 -22.29 5.31
N PRO A 186 -1.60 -22.70 6.30
CA PRO A 186 -1.91 -23.88 7.13
C PRO A 186 -3.21 -23.78 7.94
N GLN A 187 -3.70 -22.58 8.24
CA GLN A 187 -4.90 -22.32 9.02
C GLN A 187 -6.19 -22.48 8.22
N GLY A 188 -6.12 -22.55 6.88
CA GLY A 188 -7.30 -22.74 6.04
C GLY A 188 -7.91 -21.44 5.51
N ASN A 189 -7.17 -20.33 5.46
CA ASN A 189 -7.68 -19.11 4.82
C ASN A 189 -8.01 -19.37 3.35
N SER A 190 -9.16 -18.87 2.90
CA SER A 190 -9.58 -18.93 1.49
C SER A 190 -9.31 -17.58 0.84
N GLU A 191 -8.29 -17.50 -0.02
CA GLU A 191 -7.85 -16.24 -0.66
C GLU A 191 -7.95 -16.31 -2.20
N PRO A 192 -8.05 -15.16 -2.90
CA PRO A 192 -8.16 -15.09 -4.36
C PRO A 192 -7.13 -15.95 -5.09
N ALA A 193 -7.60 -16.92 -5.88
CA ALA A 193 -6.74 -17.91 -6.53
C ALA A 193 -5.73 -17.31 -7.51
N ALA A 194 -6.03 -16.15 -8.09
CA ALA A 194 -5.17 -15.50 -9.06
C ALA A 194 -3.82 -15.07 -8.46
N ILE A 195 -3.78 -14.60 -7.22
CA ILE A 195 -2.57 -14.04 -6.58
C ILE A 195 -1.98 -14.91 -5.46
N THR A 196 -2.70 -15.96 -5.07
CA THR A 196 -2.32 -16.80 -3.92
C THR A 196 -1.45 -17.97 -4.38
N ARG A 197 -0.38 -18.26 -3.64
CA ARG A 197 0.33 -19.56 -3.73
C ARG A 197 -0.39 -20.57 -2.85
N GLU A 198 -0.93 -21.61 -3.46
CA GLU A 198 -1.77 -22.58 -2.74
C GLU A 198 -0.96 -23.34 -1.66
N TYR A 199 -1.52 -23.45 -0.46
CA TYR A 199 -0.99 -24.34 0.58
C TYR A 199 -1.60 -25.74 0.46
N ASP A 200 -0.78 -26.72 0.09
CA ASP A 200 -1.18 -28.13 0.07
C ASP A 200 -1.09 -28.70 1.49
N ALA A 201 -2.23 -28.82 2.17
CA ALA A 201 -2.32 -29.35 3.52
C ALA A 201 -1.87 -30.81 3.66
N LYS A 202 -1.90 -31.62 2.58
CA LYS A 202 -1.44 -33.01 2.60
C LYS A 202 0.08 -33.10 2.53
N GLN A 203 0.70 -32.22 1.73
CA GLN A 203 2.16 -32.17 1.55
C GLN A 203 2.83 -31.19 2.52
N GLN A 204 2.04 -30.41 3.27
CA GLN A 204 2.46 -29.36 4.19
C GLN A 204 3.44 -28.37 3.57
N ARG A 205 3.17 -27.95 2.33
CA ARG A 205 4.02 -27.02 1.59
C ARG A 205 3.20 -26.08 0.72
N TYR A 206 3.78 -24.92 0.47
CA TYR A 206 3.28 -23.98 -0.52
C TYR A 206 3.59 -24.44 -1.94
N GLU A 207 2.74 -24.00 -2.86
CA GLU A 207 3.00 -23.93 -4.28
C GLU A 207 4.28 -23.12 -4.54
N ASN A 208 5.18 -23.65 -5.36
CA ASN A 208 6.39 -22.94 -5.74
C ASN A 208 6.18 -22.02 -6.96
N ASP A 209 7.15 -21.16 -7.26
CA ASP A 209 7.06 -20.18 -8.35
C ASP A 209 6.76 -20.80 -9.73
N GLN A 210 7.32 -21.98 -10.03
CA GLN A 210 7.07 -22.66 -11.31
C GLN A 210 5.66 -23.23 -11.38
N GLN A 211 5.17 -23.82 -10.29
CA GLN A 211 3.80 -24.35 -10.19
C GLN A 211 2.79 -23.21 -10.34
N TYR A 212 2.98 -22.11 -9.61
CA TYR A 212 2.16 -20.90 -9.71
C TYR A 212 2.10 -20.38 -11.15
N THR A 213 3.27 -20.16 -11.77
CA THR A 213 3.35 -19.68 -13.17
C THR A 213 2.58 -20.58 -14.13
N THR A 214 2.73 -21.90 -13.96
CA THR A 214 2.08 -22.89 -14.81
C THR A 214 0.57 -22.85 -14.65
N ARG A 215 0.07 -22.81 -13.41
CA ARG A 215 -1.36 -22.77 -13.09
C ARG A 215 -2.02 -21.53 -13.69
N ILE A 216 -1.46 -20.34 -13.45
CA ILE A 216 -2.01 -19.08 -14.00
C ILE A 216 -1.98 -19.08 -15.52
N THR A 217 -0.84 -19.46 -16.13
CA THR A 217 -0.71 -19.49 -17.59
C THR A 217 -1.70 -20.44 -18.24
N GLN A 218 -1.84 -21.66 -17.70
CA GLN A 218 -2.75 -22.67 -18.25
C GLN A 218 -4.21 -22.26 -18.10
N ASP A 219 -4.59 -21.68 -16.96
CA ASP A 219 -5.96 -21.23 -16.72
C ASP A 219 -6.39 -20.14 -17.71
N LEU A 220 -5.62 -19.05 -17.81
CA LEU A 220 -5.94 -17.93 -18.70
C LEU A 220 -5.94 -18.36 -20.16
N LYS A 221 -4.97 -19.20 -20.56
CA LYS A 221 -4.89 -19.76 -21.91
C LYS A 221 -6.09 -20.64 -22.21
N HIS A 222 -6.48 -21.50 -21.28
CA HIS A 222 -7.61 -22.40 -21.47
C HIS A 222 -8.92 -21.62 -21.67
N ASN A 223 -9.14 -20.52 -20.93
CA ASN A 223 -10.31 -19.67 -21.16
C ASN A 223 -10.30 -19.07 -22.58
N ASN A 224 -9.16 -18.52 -23.02
CA ASN A 224 -9.03 -17.97 -24.38
C ASN A 224 -9.34 -19.02 -25.46
N GLU A 225 -8.83 -20.24 -25.31
CA GLU A 225 -9.08 -21.35 -26.24
C GLU A 225 -10.54 -21.78 -26.21
N LEU A 226 -11.15 -21.87 -25.02
CA LEU A 226 -12.55 -22.24 -24.84
C LEU A 226 -13.51 -21.26 -25.53
N LEU A 227 -13.29 -19.95 -25.34
CA LEU A 227 -14.11 -18.90 -25.95
C LEU A 227 -14.01 -18.96 -27.49
N GLN A 228 -12.80 -19.13 -28.01
CA GLN A 228 -12.57 -19.27 -29.46
C GLN A 228 -13.20 -20.53 -30.05
N ALA A 229 -13.15 -21.66 -29.34
CA ALA A 229 -13.77 -22.91 -29.77
C ALA A 229 -15.30 -22.78 -29.93
N HIS A 230 -15.93 -21.83 -29.24
CA HIS A 230 -17.35 -21.53 -29.35
C HIS A 230 -17.65 -20.36 -30.32
N GLY A 231 -16.69 -20.02 -31.17
CA GLY A 231 -16.87 -19.04 -32.25
C GLY A 231 -16.73 -17.59 -31.84
N LEU A 232 -16.26 -17.30 -30.62
CA LEU A 232 -15.97 -15.93 -30.18
C LEU A 232 -14.56 -15.51 -30.63
N LYS A 233 -14.35 -14.20 -30.79
CA LYS A 233 -13.01 -13.63 -31.00
C LYS A 233 -12.11 -13.88 -29.78
N ALA A 234 -10.81 -14.02 -30.04
CA ALA A 234 -9.80 -14.10 -28.98
C ALA A 234 -9.89 -12.85 -28.07
N PRO A 235 -10.00 -13.01 -26.74
CA PRO A 235 -10.06 -11.90 -25.82
C PRO A 235 -8.81 -11.02 -25.90
N ARG A 236 -9.01 -9.71 -25.78
CA ARG A 236 -7.93 -8.70 -25.71
C ARG A 236 -7.86 -7.99 -24.36
N VAL A 237 -8.88 -8.21 -23.54
CA VAL A 237 -9.05 -7.61 -22.22
C VAL A 237 -9.12 -8.72 -21.18
N MET A 238 -8.31 -8.60 -20.14
CA MET A 238 -8.40 -9.37 -18.91
C MET A 238 -9.02 -8.50 -17.82
N VAL A 239 -10.07 -8.97 -17.15
CA VAL A 239 -10.56 -8.35 -15.92
C VAL A 239 -10.19 -9.29 -14.78
N TRP A 240 -9.54 -8.79 -13.74
CA TRP A 240 -9.05 -9.65 -12.66
C TRP A 240 -10.18 -10.00 -11.67
N PRO A 241 -10.41 -11.30 -11.36
CA PRO A 241 -11.30 -11.69 -10.27
C PRO A 241 -10.98 -10.96 -8.97
N TYR A 242 -12.00 -10.45 -8.30
CA TYR A 242 -11.86 -9.63 -7.08
C TYR A 242 -10.98 -8.37 -7.24
N GLY A 243 -10.65 -7.99 -8.48
CA GLY A 243 -9.68 -6.95 -8.80
C GLY A 243 -8.24 -7.26 -8.40
N ARG A 244 -7.92 -8.50 -8.00
CA ARG A 244 -6.62 -8.89 -7.46
C ARG A 244 -5.70 -9.46 -8.54
N TYR A 245 -4.47 -8.95 -8.58
CA TYR A 245 -3.48 -9.27 -9.59
C TYR A 245 -2.07 -8.99 -9.10
N ASN A 246 -1.08 -9.49 -9.83
CA ASN A 246 0.30 -9.04 -9.73
C ASN A 246 0.92 -8.82 -11.12
N MET A 247 2.15 -8.29 -11.16
CA MET A 247 2.80 -7.97 -12.44
C MET A 247 3.24 -9.22 -13.20
N GLN A 248 3.44 -10.35 -12.53
CA GLN A 248 3.69 -11.62 -13.21
C GLN A 248 2.45 -12.08 -14.00
N ASP A 249 1.26 -12.02 -13.39
CA ASP A 249 0.00 -12.40 -14.04
C ASP A 249 -0.34 -11.45 -15.19
N VAL A 250 -0.11 -10.16 -15.02
CA VAL A 250 -0.25 -9.14 -16.08
C VAL A 250 0.64 -9.45 -17.28
N ASN A 251 1.90 -9.84 -17.03
CA ASN A 251 2.81 -10.24 -18.10
C ASN A 251 2.35 -11.52 -18.80
N ILE A 252 1.83 -12.51 -18.06
CA ILE A 252 1.24 -13.72 -18.62
C ILE A 252 0.03 -13.38 -19.50
N ALA A 253 -0.90 -12.56 -19.02
CA ALA A 253 -2.07 -12.11 -19.77
C ALA A 253 -1.67 -11.43 -21.09
N LYS A 254 -0.67 -10.54 -21.04
CA LYS A 254 -0.11 -9.87 -22.22
C LYS A 254 0.48 -10.86 -23.22
N GLN A 255 1.25 -11.85 -22.76
CA GLN A 255 1.83 -12.90 -23.62
C GLN A 255 0.74 -13.76 -24.29
N LEU A 256 -0.41 -13.91 -23.63
CA LEU A 256 -1.58 -14.62 -24.15
C LEU A 256 -2.50 -13.77 -25.04
N GLY A 257 -2.07 -12.56 -25.42
CA GLY A 257 -2.79 -11.68 -26.35
C GLY A 257 -3.77 -10.72 -25.69
N MET A 258 -3.72 -10.58 -24.35
CA MET A 258 -4.57 -9.65 -23.58
C MET A 258 -3.73 -8.49 -23.03
N PRO A 259 -3.35 -7.50 -23.87
CA PRO A 259 -2.50 -6.39 -23.45
C PRO A 259 -3.22 -5.36 -22.55
N ILE A 260 -4.55 -5.45 -22.45
CA ILE A 260 -5.36 -4.60 -21.59
C ILE A 260 -5.77 -5.42 -20.38
N THR A 261 -5.46 -4.93 -19.18
CA THR A 261 -5.99 -5.54 -17.95
C THR A 261 -6.65 -4.50 -17.05
N ILE A 262 -7.73 -4.89 -16.39
CA ILE A 262 -8.58 -4.02 -15.58
C ILE A 262 -8.67 -4.60 -14.16
N THR A 263 -8.48 -3.73 -13.16
CA THR A 263 -8.35 -4.06 -11.74
C THR A 263 -9.52 -3.48 -10.95
N LEU A 264 -9.43 -3.39 -9.62
CA LEU A 264 -10.36 -2.62 -8.76
C LEU A 264 -9.65 -1.58 -7.92
N ASP A 265 -8.45 -1.20 -8.35
CA ASP A 265 -7.69 -0.25 -7.57
C ASP A 265 -8.22 1.17 -7.73
N ASP A 266 -7.74 2.05 -6.85
CA ASP A 266 -8.17 3.43 -6.80
C ASP A 266 -7.28 4.35 -7.66
N GLY A 267 -7.82 5.52 -8.00
CA GLY A 267 -7.11 6.56 -8.74
C GLY A 267 -7.49 6.64 -10.22
N PRO A 268 -7.04 7.72 -10.90
CA PRO A 268 -7.41 8.00 -12.28
C PRO A 268 -6.65 7.15 -13.30
N ASP A 269 -7.32 6.88 -14.42
CA ASP A 269 -6.67 6.38 -15.64
C ASP A 269 -6.41 7.50 -16.63
N HIS A 270 -5.28 7.37 -17.35
CA HIS A 270 -4.94 8.27 -18.45
C HIS A 270 -4.66 7.45 -19.72
N VAL A 271 -5.11 7.94 -20.86
CA VAL A 271 -5.03 7.26 -22.17
C VAL A 271 -3.59 6.91 -22.58
N HIS A 272 -2.64 7.77 -22.22
CA HIS A 272 -1.21 7.56 -22.48
C HIS A 272 -0.48 6.81 -21.34
N GLY A 273 -1.20 6.44 -20.29
CA GLY A 273 -0.73 5.57 -19.22
C GLY A 273 -0.69 4.10 -19.63
N SER A 274 -0.35 3.24 -18.67
CA SER A 274 -0.34 1.79 -18.87
C SER A 274 -1.75 1.27 -19.12
N LEU A 275 -1.96 0.49 -20.18
CA LEU A 275 -3.20 -0.28 -20.37
C LEU A 275 -3.23 -1.58 -19.54
N GLN A 276 -2.14 -1.90 -18.86
CA GLN A 276 -1.95 -3.19 -18.20
C GLN A 276 -2.43 -3.20 -16.75
N THR A 277 -2.86 -2.06 -16.21
CA THR A 277 -3.28 -1.88 -14.80
C THR A 277 -4.33 -0.79 -14.74
N LEU A 278 -5.38 -0.92 -15.57
CA LEU A 278 -6.43 0.10 -15.63
C LEU A 278 -7.34 -0.03 -14.40
N ASN A 279 -7.60 1.09 -13.74
CA ASN A 279 -8.44 1.15 -12.56
C ASN A 279 -9.92 1.19 -12.96
N ARG A 280 -10.83 0.86 -12.04
CA ARG A 280 -12.26 1.10 -12.30
C ARG A 280 -13.05 1.35 -11.03
N ILE A 281 -14.17 2.05 -11.22
CA ILE A 281 -15.19 2.22 -10.20
C ILE A 281 -15.99 0.93 -10.11
N LEU A 282 -16.01 0.30 -8.93
CA LEU A 282 -16.92 -0.80 -8.63
C LEU A 282 -18.29 -0.22 -8.28
N VAL A 283 -19.32 -0.52 -9.08
CA VAL A 283 -20.68 -0.12 -8.74
C VAL A 283 -21.28 -1.12 -7.76
N GLU A 284 -21.54 -0.65 -6.55
CA GLU A 284 -22.22 -1.39 -5.49
C GLU A 284 -23.75 -1.22 -5.58
N GLY A 285 -24.49 -2.17 -5.02
CA GLY A 285 -25.95 -2.28 -5.20
C GLY A 285 -26.77 -1.13 -4.63
N ASN A 286 -26.21 -0.34 -3.71
CA ASN A 286 -26.82 0.87 -3.15
C ASN A 286 -26.24 2.18 -3.71
N MET A 287 -25.29 2.12 -4.66
CA MET A 287 -24.61 3.29 -5.20
C MET A 287 -25.58 4.15 -6.00
N SER A 288 -25.97 5.31 -5.47
CA SER A 288 -26.83 6.24 -6.18
C SER A 288 -26.08 6.93 -7.32
N THR A 289 -26.82 7.61 -8.20
CA THR A 289 -26.21 8.44 -9.25
C THR A 289 -25.33 9.55 -8.67
N ALA A 290 -25.66 10.08 -7.49
CA ALA A 290 -24.85 11.09 -6.81
C ALA A 290 -23.54 10.49 -6.26
N ASP A 291 -23.59 9.27 -5.74
CA ASP A 291 -22.41 8.56 -5.25
C ASP A 291 -21.45 8.23 -6.40
N LEU A 292 -21.99 7.70 -7.52
CA LEU A 292 -21.20 7.45 -8.74
C LEU A 292 -20.58 8.75 -9.27
N ALA A 293 -21.35 9.85 -9.32
CA ALA A 293 -20.84 11.15 -9.74
C ALA A 293 -19.69 11.65 -8.85
N GLN A 294 -19.79 11.41 -7.55
CA GLN A 294 -18.75 11.76 -6.59
C GLN A 294 -17.50 10.89 -6.77
N GLU A 295 -17.65 9.59 -7.00
CA GLU A 295 -16.54 8.67 -7.28
C GLU A 295 -15.77 9.01 -8.57
N ILE A 296 -16.49 9.42 -9.62
CA ILE A 296 -15.88 9.93 -10.85
C ILE A 296 -15.12 11.23 -10.57
N LYS A 297 -15.76 12.17 -9.88
CA LYS A 297 -15.14 13.46 -9.55
C LYS A 297 -13.88 13.30 -8.69
N ASN A 298 -13.88 12.37 -7.73
CA ASN A 298 -12.71 12.06 -6.91
C ASN A 298 -11.52 11.68 -7.80
N ARG A 299 -11.72 10.76 -8.75
CA ARG A 299 -10.69 10.32 -9.71
C ARG A 299 -10.27 11.45 -10.65
N GLU A 300 -11.20 12.22 -11.20
CA GLU A 300 -10.87 13.40 -12.03
C GLU A 300 -10.02 14.43 -11.26
N MET A 301 -10.17 14.53 -9.95
CA MET A 301 -9.37 15.38 -9.07
C MET A 301 -8.09 14.70 -8.56
N ASN A 302 -7.79 13.48 -9.02
CA ASN A 302 -6.69 12.64 -8.51
C ASN A 302 -6.73 12.45 -6.98
N LEU A 303 -7.94 12.34 -6.44
CA LEU A 303 -8.19 11.98 -5.05
C LEU A 303 -8.44 10.48 -4.99
N GLY A 304 -7.78 9.83 -4.06
CA GLY A 304 -8.01 8.43 -3.75
C GLY A 304 -7.97 8.18 -2.26
N ASP A 305 -7.95 6.93 -1.85
CA ASP A 305 -8.07 6.53 -0.45
C ASP A 305 -6.89 7.06 0.40
N ASN A 306 -5.77 7.49 -0.22
CA ASN A 306 -4.65 8.18 0.46
C ASN A 306 -5.06 9.55 1.02
N ASN A 307 -6.07 10.18 0.43
CA ASN A 307 -6.65 11.44 0.87
C ASN A 307 -7.62 11.26 2.04
N ARG A 308 -7.87 10.02 2.48
CA ARG A 308 -8.72 9.74 3.63
C ARG A 308 -7.92 9.89 4.93
N PRO A 309 -8.46 10.55 5.96
CA PRO A 309 -7.85 10.54 7.30
C PRO A 309 -7.60 9.12 7.77
N GLN A 310 -6.34 8.83 8.09
CA GLN A 310 -5.93 7.52 8.57
C GLN A 310 -6.00 7.51 10.10
N LYS A 311 -6.65 6.46 10.61
CA LYS A 311 -6.84 6.13 12.03
C LYS A 311 -6.12 4.81 12.22
N ILE A 312 -4.86 4.89 12.64
CA ILE A 312 -3.92 3.77 12.55
C ILE A 312 -3.73 3.12 13.92
N MET A 313 -3.77 1.79 13.94
CA MET A 313 -3.40 0.95 15.07
C MET A 313 -2.14 0.17 14.70
N HIS A 314 -1.10 0.26 15.53
CA HIS A 314 0.06 -0.63 15.42
C HIS A 314 -0.20 -1.90 16.24
N ILE A 315 0.03 -3.06 15.62
CA ILE A 315 -0.27 -4.37 16.21
C ILE A 315 1.00 -5.23 16.17
N ASP A 316 1.43 -5.67 17.34
CA ASP A 316 2.49 -6.66 17.52
C ASP A 316 1.90 -8.07 17.41
N LEU A 317 2.37 -8.85 16.43
CA LEU A 317 2.01 -10.26 16.33
C LEU A 317 2.59 -11.08 17.49
N ASP A 318 3.61 -10.56 18.16
CA ASP A 318 4.11 -11.10 19.42
C ASP A 318 3.03 -11.22 20.51
N TYR A 319 2.02 -10.33 20.53
CA TYR A 319 0.88 -10.42 21.45
C TYR A 319 -0.24 -11.36 20.98
N VAL A 320 -0.30 -11.67 19.68
CA VAL A 320 -1.29 -12.59 19.12
C VAL A 320 -0.79 -14.03 19.21
N TYR A 321 0.48 -14.24 18.91
CA TYR A 321 1.12 -15.55 18.89
C TYR A 321 0.99 -16.27 20.23
N ASP A 322 0.63 -17.55 20.16
CA ASP A 322 0.66 -18.47 21.29
C ASP A 322 1.08 -19.87 20.79
N PRO A 323 1.97 -20.60 21.51
CA PRO A 323 2.32 -21.96 21.13
C PRO A 323 1.13 -22.92 21.03
N ASN A 324 0.02 -22.62 21.72
CA ASN A 324 -1.25 -23.33 21.58
C ASN A 324 -2.11 -22.67 20.50
N PRO A 325 -2.37 -23.34 19.35
CA PRO A 325 -3.15 -22.77 18.26
C PRO A 325 -4.55 -22.29 18.69
N LYS A 326 -5.20 -22.95 19.65
CA LYS A 326 -6.52 -22.52 20.13
C LYS A 326 -6.47 -21.20 20.89
N GLN A 327 -5.39 -20.98 21.64
CA GLN A 327 -5.19 -19.72 22.36
C GLN A 327 -4.81 -18.60 21.38
N GLN A 328 -3.99 -18.91 20.38
CA GLN A 328 -3.67 -17.96 19.30
C GLN A 328 -4.93 -17.50 18.55
N GLU A 329 -5.82 -18.43 18.17
CA GLU A 329 -7.11 -18.08 17.55
C GLU A 329 -8.01 -17.25 18.48
N HIS A 330 -7.97 -17.52 19.79
CA HIS A 330 -8.68 -16.70 20.77
C HIS A 330 -8.12 -15.28 20.85
N ASN A 331 -6.79 -15.13 20.90
CA ASN A 331 -6.10 -13.83 20.91
C ASN A 331 -6.42 -13.03 19.63
N LEU A 332 -6.43 -13.70 18.47
CA LEU A 332 -6.84 -13.09 17.21
C LEU A 332 -8.32 -12.65 17.26
N GLY A 333 -9.21 -13.47 17.82
CA GLY A 333 -10.61 -13.09 18.02
C GLY A 333 -10.76 -11.80 18.83
N ILE A 334 -10.03 -11.67 19.95
CA ILE A 334 -10.01 -10.46 20.78
C ILE A 334 -9.52 -9.25 19.96
N LEU A 335 -8.45 -9.43 19.19
CA LEU A 335 -7.90 -8.37 18.34
C LEU A 335 -8.92 -7.87 17.30
N LEU A 336 -9.61 -8.78 16.61
CA LEU A 336 -10.62 -8.42 15.60
C LEU A 336 -11.81 -7.66 16.20
N ASP A 337 -12.29 -8.09 17.37
CA ASP A 337 -13.35 -7.39 18.10
C ASP A 337 -12.92 -5.98 18.50
N ARG A 338 -11.67 -5.83 18.92
CA ARG A 338 -11.06 -4.57 19.33
C ARG A 338 -10.86 -3.61 18.15
N ILE A 339 -10.37 -4.08 17.01
CA ILE A 339 -10.26 -3.30 15.77
C ILE A 339 -11.63 -2.74 15.36
N ARG A 340 -12.68 -3.60 15.39
CA ARG A 340 -14.05 -3.16 15.09
C ARG A 340 -14.56 -2.13 16.07
N ALA A 341 -14.37 -2.38 17.37
CA ALA A 341 -14.81 -1.49 18.43
C ALA A 341 -14.17 -0.09 18.29
N MET A 342 -12.89 0.00 17.94
CA MET A 342 -12.18 1.28 17.80
C MET A 342 -12.50 2.06 16.53
N GLY A 343 -13.05 1.44 15.48
CA GLY A 343 -13.32 2.14 14.23
C GLY A 343 -12.06 2.60 13.47
N VAL A 344 -10.91 1.93 13.70
CA VAL A 344 -9.67 2.17 12.92
C VAL A 344 -9.85 1.70 11.49
N ASN A 345 -9.16 2.35 10.55
CA ASN A 345 -9.26 2.05 9.11
C ASN A 345 -7.92 1.61 8.50
N THR A 346 -6.83 1.70 9.24
CA THR A 346 -5.49 1.27 8.81
C THR A 346 -4.80 0.55 9.96
N VAL A 347 -4.07 -0.51 9.65
CA VAL A 347 -3.29 -1.28 10.61
C VAL A 347 -1.85 -1.33 10.14
N TYR A 348 -0.92 -1.05 11.05
CA TYR A 348 0.50 -1.34 10.87
C TYR A 348 0.78 -2.66 11.61
N LEU A 349 0.91 -3.75 10.85
CA LEU A 349 0.99 -5.11 11.38
C LEU A 349 2.44 -5.59 11.36
N GLN A 350 2.98 -5.93 12.53
CA GLN A 350 4.33 -6.46 12.68
C GLN A 350 4.48 -7.77 11.89
N ALA A 351 5.41 -7.84 10.94
CA ALA A 351 5.66 -9.04 10.13
C ALA A 351 6.86 -9.87 10.63
N PHE A 352 7.61 -9.32 11.59
CA PHE A 352 8.78 -9.92 12.22
C PHE A 352 8.50 -10.22 13.70
N SER A 353 9.43 -10.89 14.37
CA SER A 353 9.40 -11.14 15.80
C SER A 353 10.72 -10.65 16.40
N ASP A 354 10.61 -9.96 17.53
CA ASP A 354 11.71 -9.50 18.38
C ASP A 354 11.37 -9.89 19.83
N SER A 355 11.44 -11.20 20.09
CA SER A 355 10.93 -11.78 21.34
C SER A 355 11.81 -11.50 22.55
N ASP A 356 13.08 -11.19 22.32
CA ASP A 356 14.10 -10.81 23.29
C ASP A 356 14.16 -9.29 23.52
N GLY A 357 13.50 -8.50 22.66
CA GLY A 357 13.31 -7.07 22.85
C GLY A 357 14.60 -6.27 22.67
N ASP A 358 15.53 -6.78 21.87
CA ASP A 358 16.80 -6.11 21.57
C ASP A 358 16.67 -5.13 20.39
N GLY A 359 15.50 -5.13 19.74
CA GLY A 359 15.14 -4.27 18.63
C GLY A 359 15.54 -4.80 17.26
N SER A 360 16.04 -6.05 17.17
CA SER A 360 16.46 -6.69 15.93
C SER A 360 15.60 -7.92 15.63
N ALA A 361 15.15 -8.05 14.39
CA ALA A 361 14.34 -9.21 14.00
C ALA A 361 15.19 -10.46 13.87
N ASN A 362 15.02 -11.42 14.78
CA ASN A 362 15.66 -12.74 14.74
C ASN A 362 14.75 -13.84 14.16
N MET A 363 13.45 -13.57 14.04
CA MET A 363 12.46 -14.45 13.43
C MET A 363 11.41 -13.65 12.65
N VAL A 364 10.62 -14.34 11.82
CA VAL A 364 9.48 -13.72 11.11
C VAL A 364 8.20 -14.54 11.21
N TYR A 365 7.09 -13.92 10.81
CA TYR A 365 5.74 -14.52 10.82
C TYR A 365 5.25 -14.97 9.44
N PHE A 366 6.15 -15.11 8.46
CA PHE A 366 5.83 -15.53 7.10
C PHE A 366 6.90 -16.48 6.53
N PRO A 367 6.53 -17.36 5.56
CA PRO A 367 7.49 -18.24 4.89
C PRO A 367 8.57 -17.43 4.18
N ASN A 368 9.84 -17.73 4.47
CA ASN A 368 10.98 -17.02 3.89
C ASN A 368 12.22 -17.93 3.82
N ARG A 369 13.26 -17.47 3.13
CA ARG A 369 14.47 -18.26 2.85
C ARG A 369 15.66 -17.99 3.78
N HIS A 370 15.60 -16.99 4.66
CA HIS A 370 16.78 -16.49 5.40
C HIS A 370 16.68 -16.58 6.93
N LEU A 371 15.49 -16.38 7.49
CA LEU A 371 15.22 -16.34 8.93
C LEU A 371 14.33 -17.50 9.36
N PRO A 372 14.49 -18.02 10.59
CA PRO A 372 13.52 -18.92 11.16
C PRO A 372 12.12 -18.28 11.18
N MET A 373 11.11 -19.02 10.75
CA MET A 373 9.72 -18.60 10.85
C MET A 373 9.17 -19.05 12.20
N ARG A 374 8.79 -18.11 13.07
CA ARG A 374 8.25 -18.41 14.40
C ARG A 374 6.90 -19.12 14.33
N ALA A 375 6.02 -18.59 13.48
CA ALA A 375 4.76 -19.19 13.08
C ALA A 375 4.35 -18.61 11.73
N ASP A 376 3.63 -19.38 10.92
CA ASP A 376 3.05 -18.88 9.67
C ASP A 376 1.78 -18.08 10.00
N LEU A 377 1.94 -16.84 10.49
CA LEU A 377 0.88 -16.10 11.17
C LEU A 377 0.49 -14.80 10.47
N PHE A 378 1.43 -14.15 9.78
CA PHE A 378 1.20 -12.84 9.18
C PHE A 378 0.07 -12.88 8.16
N ASN A 379 0.09 -13.85 7.24
CA ASN A 379 -0.99 -14.08 6.28
C ASN A 379 -2.33 -14.27 7.00
N HIS A 380 -2.33 -15.15 8.02
CA HIS A 380 -3.54 -15.50 8.73
C HIS A 380 -4.22 -14.28 9.36
N VAL A 381 -3.45 -13.49 10.11
CA VAL A 381 -3.96 -12.30 10.80
C VAL A 381 -4.33 -11.20 9.81
N ALA A 382 -3.50 -10.94 8.80
CA ALA A 382 -3.77 -9.90 7.81
C ALA A 382 -5.09 -10.15 7.07
N TRP A 383 -5.30 -11.37 6.58
CA TRP A 383 -6.53 -11.74 5.88
C TRP A 383 -7.77 -11.64 6.78
N GLN A 384 -7.68 -12.10 8.02
CA GLN A 384 -8.80 -12.03 8.97
C GLN A 384 -9.16 -10.58 9.32
N ILE A 385 -8.17 -9.69 9.44
CA ILE A 385 -8.40 -8.25 9.63
C ILE A 385 -9.12 -7.66 8.41
N GLN A 386 -8.61 -7.88 7.20
CA GLN A 386 -9.18 -7.31 5.96
C GLN A 386 -10.61 -7.80 5.68
N THR A 387 -10.91 -9.06 5.98
CA THR A 387 -12.21 -9.66 5.61
C THR A 387 -13.29 -9.53 6.69
N ARG A 388 -12.91 -9.30 7.96
CA ARG A 388 -13.85 -9.30 9.09
C ARG A 388 -13.97 -7.97 9.82
N THR A 389 -13.22 -6.96 9.39
CA THR A 389 -13.22 -5.62 10.01
C THR A 389 -13.34 -4.53 8.94
N GLN A 390 -13.53 -3.27 9.37
CA GLN A 390 -13.59 -2.10 8.48
C GLN A 390 -12.22 -1.58 8.01
N VAL A 391 -11.13 -2.27 8.33
CA VAL A 391 -9.77 -1.87 7.94
C VAL A 391 -9.61 -1.99 6.42
N SER A 392 -9.37 -0.86 5.75
CA SER A 392 -9.13 -0.84 4.31
C SER A 392 -7.67 -1.08 3.94
N ARG A 393 -6.74 -0.88 4.89
CA ARG A 393 -5.30 -0.99 4.67
C ARG A 393 -4.55 -1.71 5.76
N ILE A 394 -3.75 -2.68 5.35
CA ILE A 394 -2.71 -3.28 6.18
C ILE A 394 -1.35 -2.92 5.62
N TYR A 395 -0.51 -2.32 6.46
CA TYR A 395 0.89 -2.13 6.18
C TYR A 395 1.69 -3.23 6.87
N ALA A 396 2.50 -3.96 6.11
CA ALA A 396 3.50 -4.83 6.70
C ALA A 396 4.58 -3.96 7.33
N TRP A 397 4.66 -3.98 8.65
CA TRP A 397 5.73 -3.32 9.39
C TRP A 397 6.96 -4.22 9.40
N MET A 398 8.03 -3.73 8.77
CA MET A 398 9.24 -4.47 8.46
C MET A 398 10.50 -3.67 8.81
N PRO A 399 11.53 -4.30 9.42
CA PRO A 399 12.86 -3.74 9.52
C PRO A 399 13.44 -3.44 8.14
N LEU A 400 14.16 -2.33 8.01
CA LEU A 400 14.96 -2.10 6.80
C LEU A 400 16.33 -2.78 6.91
N LEU A 401 16.98 -2.67 8.06
CA LEU A 401 18.36 -3.05 8.32
C LEU A 401 18.53 -4.00 9.53
N ALA A 402 17.69 -3.89 10.56
CA ALA A 402 17.78 -4.60 11.84
C ALA A 402 17.33 -6.07 11.73
N TRP A 403 18.15 -6.86 11.03
CA TRP A 403 17.94 -8.29 10.79
C TRP A 403 19.06 -9.09 11.45
N GLU A 404 18.73 -9.86 12.49
CA GLU A 404 19.65 -10.81 13.11
C GLU A 404 19.58 -12.15 12.36
N LEU A 405 20.43 -12.28 11.35
CA LEU A 405 20.53 -13.53 10.58
C LEU A 405 21.16 -14.66 11.42
N PRO A 406 20.79 -15.93 11.18
CA PRO A 406 21.46 -17.06 11.81
C PRO A 406 22.98 -16.98 11.65
N GLN A 407 23.73 -17.31 12.71
CA GLN A 407 25.20 -17.22 12.69
C GLN A 407 25.88 -18.07 11.61
N THR A 408 25.17 -19.06 11.06
CA THR A 408 25.59 -19.89 9.93
C THR A 408 25.50 -19.17 8.58
N ASP A 409 24.69 -18.12 8.46
CA ASP A 409 24.59 -17.29 7.26
C ASP A 409 25.84 -16.38 7.19
N PRO A 410 26.64 -16.43 6.12
CA PRO A 410 27.85 -15.60 6.00
C PRO A 410 27.56 -14.09 5.89
N VAL A 411 26.30 -13.68 5.71
CA VAL A 411 25.84 -12.29 5.71
C VAL A 411 25.61 -11.76 7.12
N SER A 412 25.50 -12.63 8.15
CA SER A 412 25.34 -12.22 9.56
C SER A 412 26.48 -11.33 10.08
N LYS A 413 27.61 -11.29 9.37
CA LYS A 413 28.80 -10.49 9.70
C LYS A 413 28.87 -9.16 8.93
N ASP A 414 28.00 -8.95 7.94
CA ASP A 414 27.96 -7.75 7.12
C ASP A 414 27.13 -6.67 7.82
N VAL A 415 27.50 -6.33 9.06
CA VAL A 415 26.78 -5.41 9.94
C VAL A 415 27.32 -3.99 9.88
N VAL A 416 26.51 -3.02 10.32
CA VAL A 416 26.93 -1.65 10.57
C VAL A 416 27.98 -1.64 11.68
N GLU A 417 29.09 -0.93 11.45
CA GLU A 417 30.13 -0.75 12.46
C GLU A 417 30.17 0.70 12.95
N THR A 418 30.48 0.91 14.23
CA THR A 418 30.59 2.24 14.83
C THR A 418 32.06 2.61 15.06
N GLN A 419 32.50 3.78 14.59
CA GLN A 419 33.90 4.23 14.76
C GLN A 419 34.15 4.72 16.20
N GLN A 420 34.77 3.87 17.05
CA GLN A 420 35.12 4.12 18.46
C GLN A 420 33.93 4.33 19.40
N VAL A 421 33.87 3.53 20.46
CA VAL A 421 32.81 3.54 21.47
C VAL A 421 33.16 4.58 22.56
N SER A 422 32.85 5.86 22.35
CA SER A 422 32.74 6.82 23.47
C SER A 422 31.27 6.91 23.90
N GLN A 423 31.00 7.28 25.16
CA GLN A 423 29.63 7.36 25.69
C GLN A 423 28.80 8.53 25.12
N ASP A 424 29.38 9.38 24.27
CA ASP A 424 28.79 10.66 23.84
C ASP A 424 28.09 10.62 22.47
N HIS A 425 27.96 9.45 21.82
CA HIS A 425 27.28 9.31 20.52
C HIS A 425 25.91 8.63 20.62
N LEU A 426 25.04 8.88 19.64
CA LEU A 426 23.77 8.17 19.52
C LEU A 426 24.05 6.69 19.22
N ASN A 427 23.60 5.80 20.10
CA ASN A 427 23.58 4.36 19.91
C ASN A 427 22.12 3.90 19.82
N MET A 428 21.76 3.34 18.67
CA MET A 428 20.39 2.88 18.39
C MET A 428 20.04 1.56 19.09
N GLY A 429 21.03 0.80 19.55
CA GLY A 429 20.81 -0.51 20.19
C GLY A 429 20.58 -1.67 19.22
N TYR A 430 20.20 -1.41 17.97
CA TYR A 430 19.91 -2.44 16.97
C TYR A 430 21.14 -3.08 16.33
N LEU A 431 21.09 -4.40 16.13
CA LEU A 431 21.98 -5.13 15.23
C LEU A 431 21.53 -4.93 13.78
N ARG A 432 22.14 -3.97 13.08
CA ARG A 432 21.79 -3.60 11.71
C ARG A 432 22.75 -4.21 10.70
N LEU A 433 22.22 -4.84 9.66
CA LEU A 433 22.98 -5.16 8.45
C LEU A 433 23.40 -3.86 7.72
N SER A 434 24.62 -3.82 7.20
CA SER A 434 25.15 -2.65 6.52
C SER A 434 24.44 -2.45 5.16
N PRO A 435 23.83 -1.28 4.90
CA PRO A 435 23.26 -0.97 3.59
C PRO A 435 24.32 -0.86 2.48
N TYR A 436 25.61 -0.81 2.85
CA TYR A 436 26.72 -0.76 1.90
C TYR A 436 27.22 -2.15 1.48
N SER A 437 26.81 -3.22 2.18
CA SER A 437 27.06 -4.59 1.72
C SER A 437 26.05 -4.98 0.63
N ALA A 438 26.56 -5.38 -0.55
CA ALA A 438 25.73 -5.91 -1.61
C ALA A 438 25.03 -7.23 -1.22
N ARG A 439 25.68 -8.06 -0.39
CA ARG A 439 25.10 -9.32 0.09
C ARG A 439 23.97 -9.07 1.08
N ALA A 440 24.18 -8.15 2.03
CA ALA A 440 23.15 -7.73 2.96
C ALA A 440 21.90 -7.19 2.24
N ARG A 441 22.08 -6.26 1.29
CA ARG A 441 20.96 -5.73 0.50
C ARG A 441 20.22 -6.80 -0.29
N GLN A 442 20.93 -7.78 -0.84
CA GLN A 442 20.32 -8.90 -1.54
C GLN A 442 19.50 -9.78 -0.59
N THR A 443 20.05 -10.14 0.58
CA THR A 443 19.33 -10.92 1.60
C THR A 443 18.05 -10.21 2.05
N ILE A 444 18.12 -8.91 2.37
CA ILE A 444 16.96 -8.11 2.76
C ILE A 444 15.94 -8.05 1.61
N SER A 445 16.40 -7.86 0.37
CA SER A 445 15.54 -7.89 -0.82
C SER A 445 14.80 -9.21 -0.98
N GLU A 446 15.46 -10.34 -0.74
CA GLU A 446 14.84 -11.66 -0.79
C GLU A 446 13.82 -11.86 0.34
N ILE A 447 14.09 -11.38 1.56
CA ILE A 447 13.11 -11.41 2.67
C ILE A 447 11.84 -10.63 2.31
N TYR A 448 11.97 -9.42 1.75
CA TYR A 448 10.82 -8.60 1.33
C TYR A 448 10.03 -9.25 0.18
N GLN A 449 10.73 -9.90 -0.77
CA GLN A 449 10.07 -10.64 -1.85
C GLN A 449 9.32 -11.87 -1.33
N ASP A 450 9.88 -12.60 -0.38
CA ASP A 450 9.25 -13.77 0.23
C ASP A 450 7.96 -13.38 0.97
N LEU A 451 7.99 -12.28 1.74
CA LEU A 451 6.77 -11.70 2.33
C LEU A 451 5.72 -11.39 1.26
N ALA A 452 6.11 -10.65 0.22
CA ALA A 452 5.21 -10.20 -0.85
C ALA A 452 4.59 -11.36 -1.65
N LYS A 453 5.24 -12.52 -1.69
CA LYS A 453 4.72 -13.74 -2.32
C LYS A 453 3.74 -14.52 -1.44
N SER A 454 3.80 -14.29 -0.12
CA SER A 454 3.11 -15.11 0.89
C SER A 454 1.76 -14.55 1.32
N THR A 455 1.56 -13.23 1.20
CA THR A 455 0.40 -12.55 1.80
C THR A 455 0.05 -11.30 1.00
N PRO A 456 -1.23 -11.07 0.67
CA PRO A 456 -1.69 -9.78 0.16
C PRO A 456 -1.73 -8.71 1.25
N PHE A 457 -1.17 -7.53 0.98
CA PHE A 457 -1.22 -6.36 1.86
C PHE A 457 -1.16 -5.06 1.06
N ASN A 458 -1.42 -3.93 1.72
CA ASN A 458 -1.63 -2.64 1.03
C ASN A 458 -0.44 -1.69 1.11
N GLY A 459 0.47 -1.90 2.06
CA GLY A 459 1.65 -1.05 2.20
C GLY A 459 2.79 -1.66 3.00
N ILE A 460 3.92 -0.98 3.01
CA ILE A 460 5.06 -1.29 3.88
C ILE A 460 5.27 -0.11 4.83
N LEU A 461 5.38 -0.38 6.12
CA LEU A 461 5.98 0.53 7.07
C LEU A 461 7.43 0.12 7.28
N PHE A 462 8.36 0.94 6.81
CA PHE A 462 9.78 0.80 7.15
C PHE A 462 9.98 1.24 8.60
N HIS A 463 10.50 0.32 9.42
CA HIS A 463 10.76 0.53 10.84
C HIS A 463 11.78 1.68 11.08
N ASP A 464 11.91 2.12 12.33
CA ASP A 464 12.79 3.21 12.73
C ASP A 464 14.27 2.82 12.84
N ASP A 465 14.59 1.56 12.57
CA ASP A 465 15.96 1.08 12.32
C ASP A 465 16.62 1.67 11.06
N THR A 466 15.86 2.42 10.26
CA THR A 466 16.26 3.22 9.09
C THR A 466 17.19 4.40 9.44
N THR A 467 18.25 4.15 10.20
CA THR A 467 19.16 5.16 10.74
C THR A 467 20.62 4.74 10.70
N LEU A 468 21.50 5.73 10.61
CA LEU A 468 22.95 5.61 10.81
C LEU A 468 23.43 6.84 11.59
N SER A 469 24.16 6.63 12.69
CA SER A 469 24.72 7.75 13.47
C SER A 469 25.85 8.47 12.73
N ASP A 470 26.29 9.61 13.23
CA ASP A 470 27.48 10.33 12.76
C ASP A 470 28.81 9.60 13.09
N TYR A 471 28.73 8.45 13.74
CA TYR A 471 29.82 7.51 13.96
C TYR A 471 29.70 6.25 13.09
N GLU A 472 28.65 6.16 12.28
CA GLU A 472 28.29 5.01 11.45
C GLU A 472 28.05 5.41 9.98
N ASP A 473 28.28 4.54 9.01
CA ASP A 473 28.77 3.17 9.13
C ASP A 473 30.29 3.13 8.89
N ALA A 474 31.04 2.54 9.82
CA ALA A 474 32.50 2.43 9.78
C ALA A 474 32.99 1.14 9.11
N SER A 475 32.08 0.30 8.61
CA SER A 475 32.43 -0.99 8.00
C SER A 475 33.29 -0.80 6.73
N PRO A 476 34.13 -1.79 6.35
CA PRO A 476 34.96 -1.70 5.15
C PRO A 476 34.20 -1.40 3.85
N ASN A 477 32.96 -1.91 3.74
CA ASN A 477 32.09 -1.64 2.59
C ASN A 477 31.63 -0.18 2.57
N ALA A 478 31.23 0.37 3.72
CA ALA A 478 30.84 1.76 3.86
C ALA A 478 32.00 2.71 3.57
N LEU A 479 33.19 2.45 4.12
CA LEU A 479 34.38 3.29 3.87
C LEU A 479 34.77 3.29 2.39
N THR A 480 34.68 2.14 1.71
CA THR A 480 34.87 2.05 0.25
C THR A 480 33.85 2.90 -0.49
N ALA A 481 32.57 2.85 -0.10
CA ALA A 481 31.51 3.63 -0.71
C ALA A 481 31.72 5.15 -0.48
N TYR A 482 32.16 5.56 0.71
CA TYR A 482 32.47 6.96 1.03
C TYR A 482 33.64 7.49 0.20
N ALA A 483 34.72 6.70 0.08
CA ALA A 483 35.86 7.05 -0.77
C ALA A 483 35.45 7.26 -2.24
N ALA A 484 34.54 6.43 -2.75
CA ALA A 484 33.99 6.58 -4.10
C ALA A 484 33.18 7.87 -4.30
N GLN A 485 32.61 8.44 -3.23
CA GLN A 485 31.98 9.76 -3.22
C GLN A 485 32.97 10.92 -3.01
N GLY A 486 34.28 10.63 -2.92
CA GLY A 486 35.31 11.61 -2.61
C GLY A 486 35.25 12.11 -1.16
N LEU A 487 34.76 11.30 -0.23
CA LEU A 487 34.83 11.55 1.21
C LEU A 487 36.07 10.87 1.82
N PRO A 488 36.70 11.45 2.86
CA PRO A 488 37.75 10.76 3.61
C PRO A 488 37.25 9.46 4.25
N THR A 489 38.11 8.45 4.38
CA THR A 489 37.78 7.21 5.10
C THR A 489 37.99 7.32 6.62
N ASP A 490 38.56 8.43 7.09
CA ASP A 490 38.64 8.76 8.51
C ASP A 490 37.41 9.58 8.91
N LEU A 491 36.40 8.92 9.50
CA LEU A 491 35.14 9.57 9.83
C LEU A 491 35.30 10.71 10.85
N ALA A 492 36.36 10.71 11.66
CA ALA A 492 36.66 11.82 12.57
C ALA A 492 36.99 13.10 11.81
N LYS A 493 37.65 12.99 10.64
CA LYS A 493 37.90 14.14 9.76
C LYS A 493 36.62 14.64 9.08
N ILE A 494 35.68 13.73 8.78
CA ILE A 494 34.36 14.11 8.27
C ILE A 494 33.61 14.90 9.34
N ARG A 495 33.52 14.39 10.57
CA ARG A 495 32.82 15.06 11.68
C ARG A 495 33.44 16.42 12.07
N ALA A 496 34.74 16.60 11.84
CA ALA A 496 35.44 17.85 12.16
C ALA A 496 35.27 18.96 11.11
N ASP A 497 34.58 18.70 10.00
CA ASP A 497 34.38 19.65 8.90
C ASP A 497 32.90 19.66 8.46
N ASP A 498 32.23 20.79 8.64
CA ASP A 498 30.78 20.92 8.40
C ASP A 498 30.38 20.58 6.95
N ALA A 499 31.22 20.92 5.97
CA ALA A 499 30.92 20.65 4.56
C ALA A 499 31.05 19.16 4.24
N LEU A 500 32.06 18.49 4.81
CA LEU A 500 32.20 17.05 4.71
C LEU A 500 31.08 16.31 5.44
N LEU A 501 30.73 16.74 6.66
CA LEU A 501 29.64 16.17 7.44
C LEU A 501 28.31 16.27 6.68
N GLN A 502 27.97 17.46 6.16
CA GLN A 502 26.74 17.66 5.38
C GLN A 502 26.70 16.75 4.14
N LYS A 503 27.81 16.66 3.39
CA LYS A 503 27.91 15.80 2.20
C LYS A 503 27.75 14.32 2.58
N TRP A 504 28.35 13.90 3.68
CA TRP A 504 28.26 12.52 4.16
C TRP A 504 26.87 12.17 4.67
N THR A 505 26.24 13.04 5.48
CA THR A 505 24.85 12.90 5.92
C THR A 505 23.91 12.74 4.73
N ALA A 506 23.99 13.63 3.74
CA ALA A 506 23.15 13.55 2.55
C ALA A 506 23.35 12.23 1.78
N TYR A 507 24.59 11.73 1.70
CA TYR A 507 24.88 10.45 1.07
C TYR A 507 24.29 9.27 1.85
N LYS A 508 24.41 9.26 3.19
CA LYS A 508 23.83 8.21 4.05
C LYS A 508 22.31 8.18 3.93
N THR A 509 21.65 9.33 4.11
CA THR A 509 20.19 9.46 3.99
C THR A 509 19.71 9.00 2.62
N LYS A 510 20.36 9.46 1.55
CA LYS A 510 20.02 9.02 0.18
C LYS A 510 20.20 7.52 0.00
N THR A 511 21.26 6.92 0.55
CA THR A 511 21.51 5.48 0.43
C THR A 511 20.41 4.66 1.09
N ILE A 512 20.01 5.02 2.32
CA ILE A 512 18.93 4.37 3.06
C ILE A 512 17.60 4.51 2.31
N ASP A 513 17.25 5.73 1.91
CA ASP A 513 15.99 6.02 1.24
C ASP A 513 15.89 5.37 -0.15
N ASP A 514 16.97 5.40 -0.93
CA ASP A 514 17.03 4.73 -2.24
C ASP A 514 16.86 3.21 -2.07
N PHE A 515 17.46 2.63 -1.02
CA PHE A 515 17.32 1.20 -0.75
C PHE A 515 15.89 0.83 -0.35
N ALA A 516 15.27 1.60 0.55
CA ALA A 516 13.85 1.41 0.90
C ALA A 516 12.94 1.48 -0.33
N MET A 517 13.14 2.48 -1.21
CA MET A 517 12.36 2.61 -2.44
C MET A 517 12.62 1.49 -3.45
N GLN A 518 13.85 0.97 -3.50
CA GLN A 518 14.16 -0.22 -4.30
C GLN A 518 13.37 -1.44 -3.80
N LEU A 519 13.34 -1.68 -2.48
CA LEU A 519 12.56 -2.77 -1.90
C LEU A 519 11.07 -2.61 -2.18
N ALA A 520 10.51 -1.41 -1.98
CA ALA A 520 9.11 -1.12 -2.30
C ALA A 520 8.81 -1.38 -3.79
N SER A 521 9.71 -1.00 -4.71
CA SER A 521 9.55 -1.28 -6.14
C SER A 521 9.57 -2.77 -6.48
N GLN A 522 10.31 -3.59 -5.72
CA GLN A 522 10.32 -5.04 -5.89
C GLN A 522 9.05 -5.67 -5.34
N VAL A 523 8.58 -5.23 -4.17
CA VAL A 523 7.30 -5.67 -3.61
C VAL A 523 6.14 -5.29 -4.52
N ARG A 524 6.17 -4.13 -5.20
CA ARG A 524 5.19 -3.75 -6.23
C ARG A 524 5.08 -4.68 -7.43
N GLN A 525 6.03 -5.62 -7.62
CA GLN A 525 5.84 -6.67 -8.62
C GLN A 525 4.76 -7.67 -8.19
N TYR A 526 4.55 -7.84 -6.89
CA TYR A 526 3.56 -8.72 -6.28
C TYR A 526 2.33 -7.96 -5.76
N GLU A 527 2.54 -6.76 -5.22
CA GLU A 527 1.51 -5.84 -4.70
C GLU A 527 1.52 -4.51 -5.48
N PRO A 528 0.98 -4.43 -6.70
CA PRO A 528 1.18 -3.25 -7.58
C PRO A 528 0.71 -1.91 -6.99
N PHE A 529 -0.31 -1.93 -6.12
CA PHE A 529 -0.84 -0.76 -5.43
C PHE A 529 -0.19 -0.43 -4.08
N LEU A 530 0.95 -1.07 -3.80
CA LEU A 530 1.65 -0.91 -2.54
C LEU A 530 1.99 0.56 -2.24
N LEU A 531 1.58 0.98 -1.05
CA LEU A 531 1.94 2.25 -0.43
C LEU A 531 3.16 2.10 0.48
N THR A 532 3.84 3.22 0.71
CA THR A 532 5.05 3.27 1.53
C THR A 532 4.88 4.22 2.69
N ALA A 533 5.18 3.75 3.89
CA ALA A 533 5.29 4.54 5.09
C ALA A 533 6.67 4.32 5.72
N ARG A 534 7.14 5.28 6.50
CA ARG A 534 8.42 5.20 7.21
C ARG A 534 8.30 5.84 8.58
N ASN A 535 8.82 5.19 9.61
CA ASN A 535 9.01 5.82 10.91
C ASN A 535 10.12 6.89 10.86
N LEU A 536 9.89 8.02 11.52
CA LEU A 536 10.80 9.14 11.64
C LEU A 536 10.90 9.58 13.11
N TYR A 537 12.11 9.72 13.61
CA TYR A 537 12.32 10.22 14.97
C TYR A 537 11.86 11.69 15.10
N ALA A 538 11.18 12.02 16.20
CA ALA A 538 10.65 13.37 16.41
C ALA A 538 11.76 14.43 16.47
N GLN A 539 12.96 14.09 16.98
CA GLN A 539 14.10 15.01 16.95
C GLN A 539 14.47 15.46 15.53
N VAL A 540 14.29 14.62 14.51
CA VAL A 540 14.57 14.97 13.11
C VAL A 540 13.55 16.00 12.60
N ALA A 541 12.29 15.89 13.03
CA ALA A 541 11.29 16.91 12.74
C ALA A 541 11.61 18.22 13.48
N LEU A 542 11.93 18.15 14.77
CA LEU A 542 12.10 19.33 15.62
C LEU A 542 13.41 20.09 15.39
N LYS A 543 14.51 19.38 15.10
CA LYS A 543 15.86 19.95 15.01
C LYS A 543 16.51 19.54 13.69
N PRO A 544 16.65 20.44 12.71
CA PRO A 544 17.28 20.11 11.42
C PRO A 544 18.70 19.55 11.55
N TYR A 545 19.46 19.93 12.58
CA TYR A 545 20.79 19.39 12.79
C TYR A 545 20.79 17.89 13.17
N ALA A 546 19.66 17.37 13.65
CA ALA A 546 19.50 15.96 14.01
C ALA A 546 19.57 15.01 12.81
N GLU A 547 19.40 15.52 11.58
CA GLU A 547 19.60 14.74 10.36
C GLU A 547 21.00 14.09 10.33
N ASN A 548 22.03 14.75 10.89
CA ASN A 548 23.41 14.26 10.88
C ASN A 548 23.63 12.95 11.64
N TRP A 549 22.96 12.79 12.78
CA TRP A 549 23.13 11.62 13.66
C TRP A 549 21.99 10.60 13.54
N TYR A 550 20.92 10.90 12.80
CA TYR A 550 19.91 9.89 12.44
C TYR A 550 20.06 9.40 11.00
N SER A 551 20.72 10.17 10.13
CA SER A 551 20.68 9.97 8.68
C SER A 551 19.25 9.91 8.12
N GLN A 552 18.34 10.65 8.73
CA GLN A 552 16.96 10.83 8.26
C GLN A 552 16.72 12.30 7.92
N SER A 553 15.80 12.59 7.00
CA SER A 553 15.35 13.95 6.71
C SER A 553 13.84 14.00 6.55
N LEU A 554 13.19 14.94 7.25
CA LEU A 554 11.73 15.14 7.13
C LEU A 554 11.35 15.54 5.71
N GLU A 555 12.13 16.43 5.09
CA GLU A 555 11.83 16.91 3.74
C GLU A 555 11.92 15.78 2.70
N GLU A 556 12.99 14.99 2.74
CA GLU A 556 13.18 13.87 1.82
C GLU A 556 12.15 12.75 2.08
N SER A 557 11.80 12.49 3.34
CA SER A 557 10.75 11.54 3.70
C SER A 557 9.41 11.96 3.08
N LEU A 558 9.01 13.22 3.24
CA LEU A 558 7.78 13.76 2.66
C LEU A 558 7.76 13.76 1.12
N LYS A 559 8.92 13.81 0.46
CA LYS A 559 9.02 13.71 -1.00
C LYS A 559 8.90 12.28 -1.52
N ARG A 560 9.50 11.32 -0.81
CA ARG A 560 9.77 9.96 -1.33
C ARG A 560 8.73 8.93 -0.94
N TYR A 561 8.23 8.99 0.29
CA TYR A 561 7.28 8.00 0.82
C TYR A 561 5.85 8.51 0.66
N ASP A 562 4.86 7.62 0.60
CA ASP A 562 3.45 8.03 0.61
C ASP A 562 3.10 8.68 1.96
N PHE A 563 3.63 8.10 3.05
CA PHE A 563 3.48 8.60 4.41
C PHE A 563 4.80 8.66 5.19
N THR A 564 4.93 9.67 6.05
CA THR A 564 5.99 9.80 7.05
C THR A 564 5.34 9.70 8.43
N ALA A 565 5.58 8.60 9.15
CA ALA A 565 5.11 8.39 10.52
C ALA A 565 6.11 9.01 11.50
N ILE A 566 5.80 10.22 11.98
CA ILE A 566 6.61 10.85 13.01
C ILE A 566 6.23 10.23 14.35
N MET A 567 7.21 9.62 15.02
CA MET A 567 7.06 9.08 16.37
C MET A 567 6.94 10.23 17.39
N ALA A 568 5.76 10.83 17.45
CA ALA A 568 5.40 11.99 18.28
C ALA A 568 5.16 11.55 19.74
N MET A 569 6.24 11.12 20.37
CA MET A 569 6.24 10.41 21.65
C MET A 569 6.96 11.26 22.73
N PRO A 570 6.26 12.21 23.40
CA PRO A 570 6.90 13.19 24.28
C PRO A 570 7.58 12.56 25.50
N TYR A 571 7.07 11.46 26.04
CA TYR A 571 7.70 10.80 27.20
C TYR A 571 8.96 10.04 26.81
N MET A 572 8.98 9.41 25.62
CA MET A 572 10.19 8.80 25.06
C MET A 572 11.29 9.84 24.85
N GLU A 573 10.89 10.99 24.29
CA GLU A 573 11.73 12.16 24.00
C GLU A 573 12.05 13.03 25.23
N GLN A 574 11.47 12.71 26.40
CA GLN A 574 11.61 13.47 27.65
C GLN A 574 11.28 14.96 27.46
N ALA A 575 10.26 15.25 26.65
CA ALA A 575 9.80 16.60 26.42
C ALA A 575 9.26 17.21 27.73
N PRO A 576 9.71 18.41 28.13
CA PRO A 576 9.27 19.05 29.37
C PRO A 576 7.81 19.52 29.32
N ASP A 577 7.29 19.75 28.12
CA ASP A 577 5.92 20.15 27.84
C ASP A 577 5.43 19.41 26.59
N ALA A 578 4.53 18.44 26.79
CA ALA A 578 3.98 17.62 25.71
C ALA A 578 3.15 18.44 24.71
N ASP A 579 2.38 19.42 25.20
CA ASP A 579 1.54 20.25 24.33
C ASP A 579 2.40 21.14 23.42
N GLN A 580 3.49 21.71 23.96
CA GLN A 580 4.43 22.47 23.16
C GLN A 580 5.16 21.59 22.16
N PHE A 581 5.58 20.39 22.57
CA PHE A 581 6.20 19.40 21.69
C PHE A 581 5.33 19.08 20.48
N TYR A 582 4.03 18.82 20.67
CA TYR A 582 3.11 18.59 19.55
C TYR A 582 2.95 19.83 18.66
N ARG A 583 2.80 21.02 19.23
CA ARG A 583 2.68 22.27 18.47
C ARG A 583 3.89 22.51 17.57
N ASP A 584 5.09 22.26 18.08
CA ASP A 584 6.34 22.47 17.34
C ASP A 584 6.46 21.52 16.15
N ILE A 585 6.12 20.23 16.34
CA ILE A 585 6.08 19.26 15.23
C ILE A 585 5.04 19.70 14.19
N VAL A 586 3.82 20.08 14.60
CA VAL A 586 2.77 20.52 13.66
C VAL A 586 3.21 21.76 12.88
N GLN A 587 3.80 22.77 13.55
CA GLN A 587 4.32 23.97 12.88
C GLN A 587 5.40 23.63 11.86
N ARG A 588 6.32 22.72 12.22
CA ARG A 588 7.35 22.24 11.29
C ARG A 588 6.72 21.56 10.08
N VAL A 589 5.82 20.61 10.28
CA VAL A 589 5.19 19.86 9.18
C VAL A 589 4.43 20.79 8.23
N LYS A 590 3.73 21.81 8.76
CA LYS A 590 3.04 22.83 7.96
C LYS A 590 3.97 23.68 7.08
N SER A 591 5.26 23.77 7.42
CA SER A 591 6.24 24.51 6.61
C SER A 591 6.59 23.79 5.29
N PHE A 592 6.25 22.50 5.16
CA PHE A 592 6.51 21.71 3.95
C PHE A 592 5.26 21.58 3.07
N PRO A 593 5.40 21.66 1.73
CA PRO A 593 4.32 21.36 0.80
C PRO A 593 3.75 19.97 1.04
N ASN A 594 2.41 19.86 1.11
CA ASN A 594 1.69 18.62 1.43
C ASN A 594 2.09 17.95 2.76
N GLY A 595 2.84 18.61 3.64
CA GLY A 595 3.32 18.01 4.89
C GLY A 595 2.18 17.40 5.71
N MET A 596 1.09 18.16 5.91
CA MET A 596 -0.07 17.66 6.66
C MET A 596 -0.82 16.49 5.99
N LYS A 597 -0.73 16.36 4.66
CA LYS A 597 -1.37 15.27 3.90
C LYS A 597 -0.55 13.97 3.92
N LYS A 598 0.74 14.07 4.20
CA LYS A 598 1.67 12.93 4.15
C LYS A 598 2.25 12.57 5.51
N THR A 599 2.02 13.35 6.55
CA THR A 599 2.49 13.03 7.90
C THR A 599 1.42 12.30 8.71
N VAL A 600 1.83 11.17 9.28
CA VAL A 600 1.13 10.47 10.37
C VAL A 600 1.77 10.89 11.68
N PHE A 601 0.96 11.32 12.65
CA PHE A 601 1.41 11.59 14.01
C PHE A 601 1.19 10.33 14.86
N GLU A 602 2.28 9.62 15.14
CA GLU A 602 2.26 8.38 15.91
C GLU A 602 2.47 8.65 17.39
N LEU A 603 1.45 8.32 18.20
CA LEU A 603 1.42 8.55 19.64
C LEU A 603 1.86 7.29 20.40
N GLN A 604 2.51 7.49 21.54
CA GLN A 604 2.81 6.38 22.44
C GLN A 604 1.62 6.11 23.37
N ALA A 605 1.24 4.84 23.52
CA ALA A 605 0.24 4.36 24.48
C ALA A 605 0.90 3.79 25.76
N THR A 606 2.22 3.63 25.76
CA THR A 606 3.03 3.20 26.90
C THR A 606 4.19 4.18 27.10
N ASN A 607 4.53 4.49 28.34
CA ASN A 607 5.74 5.19 28.70
C ASN A 607 6.85 4.16 29.01
N TRP A 608 7.69 3.84 28.02
CA TRP A 608 8.75 2.84 28.16
C TRP A 608 9.88 3.23 29.13
N ARG A 609 9.95 4.48 29.60
CA ARG A 609 10.94 4.88 30.64
C ARG A 609 10.61 4.27 32.00
N ASN A 610 9.32 4.05 32.28
CA ASN A 610 8.83 3.52 33.55
C ASN A 610 7.82 2.37 33.39
N ASN A 611 7.59 1.92 32.15
CA ASN A 611 6.65 0.89 31.73
C ASN A 611 5.20 1.12 32.17
N GLN A 612 4.78 2.38 32.34
CA GLN A 612 3.40 2.72 32.68
C GLN A 612 2.56 2.94 31.42
N LYS A 613 1.32 2.44 31.42
CA LYS A 613 0.35 2.72 30.36
C LYS A 613 -0.10 4.19 30.42
N ILE A 614 -0.17 4.87 29.29
CA ILE A 614 -0.64 6.25 29.19
C ILE A 614 -2.17 6.25 29.21
N PRO A 615 -2.85 7.00 30.10
CA PRO A 615 -4.31 6.97 30.20
C PRO A 615 -5.01 7.20 28.85
N SER A 616 -6.06 6.42 28.56
CA SER A 616 -6.78 6.55 27.28
C SER A 616 -7.41 7.92 27.08
N GLN A 617 -7.84 8.60 28.15
CA GLN A 617 -8.33 9.98 28.10
C GLN A 617 -7.24 10.99 27.70
N GLU A 618 -5.98 10.73 28.05
CA GLU A 618 -4.85 11.56 27.65
C GLU A 618 -4.57 11.40 26.15
N LEU A 619 -4.56 10.16 25.65
CA LEU A 619 -4.48 9.87 24.21
C LEU A 619 -5.62 10.57 23.44
N ALA A 620 -6.86 10.43 23.90
CA ALA A 620 -8.01 11.07 23.27
C ALA A 620 -7.91 12.61 23.29
N SER A 621 -7.49 13.21 24.40
CA SER A 621 -7.29 14.66 24.50
C SER A 621 -6.20 15.14 23.53
N THR A 622 -5.12 14.37 23.41
CA THR A 622 -4.02 14.63 22.47
C THR A 622 -4.48 14.55 21.03
N ILE A 623 -5.21 13.49 20.63
CA ILE A 623 -5.75 13.35 19.27
C ILE A 623 -6.70 14.50 18.95
N GLN A 624 -7.59 14.86 19.87
CA GLN A 624 -8.52 15.98 19.69
C GLN A 624 -7.76 17.30 19.49
N SER A 625 -6.70 17.53 20.25
CA SER A 625 -5.80 18.69 20.11
C SER A 625 -5.13 18.70 18.73
N LEU A 626 -4.53 17.58 18.31
CA LEU A 626 -3.89 17.44 17.00
C LEU A 626 -4.88 17.73 15.84
N TYR A 627 -6.09 17.18 15.90
CA TYR A 627 -7.13 17.47 14.92
C TYR A 627 -7.51 18.95 14.86
N SER A 628 -7.63 19.62 16.02
CA SER A 628 -7.90 21.07 16.08
C SER A 628 -6.77 21.90 15.47
N GLN A 629 -5.54 21.38 15.50
CA GLN A 629 -4.37 22.00 14.88
C GLN A 629 -4.24 21.71 13.38
N GLY A 630 -5.15 20.91 12.81
CA GLY A 630 -5.17 20.58 11.38
C GLY A 630 -4.51 19.24 11.02
N VAL A 631 -4.13 18.42 11.99
CA VAL A 631 -3.65 17.05 11.75
C VAL A 631 -4.71 16.21 11.06
N ILE A 632 -4.27 15.46 10.04
CA ILE A 632 -5.13 14.61 9.21
C ILE A 632 -5.02 13.15 9.64
N HIS A 633 -3.80 12.63 9.77
CA HIS A 633 -3.53 11.22 10.06
C HIS A 633 -2.92 11.06 11.46
N VAL A 634 -3.42 10.08 12.21
CA VAL A 634 -2.96 9.76 13.57
C VAL A 634 -2.79 8.26 13.72
N ALA A 635 -1.76 7.86 14.46
CA ALA A 635 -1.48 6.49 14.84
C ALA A 635 -1.25 6.41 16.35
N TYR A 636 -1.31 5.20 16.90
CA TYR A 636 -0.78 4.94 18.24
C TYR A 636 -0.09 3.58 18.31
N TYR A 637 0.89 3.48 19.23
CA TYR A 637 1.64 2.26 19.52
C TYR A 637 2.01 2.16 21.03
N PRO A 638 1.95 0.98 21.66
CA PRO A 638 1.40 -0.28 21.17
C PRO A 638 -0.11 -0.40 21.46
N ASP A 639 -0.78 -1.23 20.66
CA ASP A 639 -2.04 -1.83 21.09
C ASP A 639 -1.78 -3.05 21.98
N ASP A 640 -2.45 -3.13 23.13
CA ASP A 640 -2.35 -4.25 24.06
C ASP A 640 -3.74 -4.91 24.19
N PRO A 641 -4.07 -5.88 23.31
CA PRO A 641 -5.38 -6.53 23.32
C PRO A 641 -5.61 -7.37 24.59
N ILE A 642 -4.53 -7.84 25.23
CA ILE A 642 -4.59 -8.70 26.42
C ILE A 642 -5.00 -7.88 27.64
N GLN A 643 -4.40 -6.70 27.84
CA GLN A 643 -4.74 -5.80 28.95
C GLN A 643 -5.88 -4.83 28.60
N GLY A 644 -6.37 -4.86 27.36
CA GLY A 644 -7.44 -3.98 26.90
C GLY A 644 -7.03 -2.51 26.80
N HIS A 645 -5.76 -2.22 26.54
CA HIS A 645 -5.20 -0.86 26.57
C HIS A 645 -4.68 -0.39 25.19
N PRO A 646 -5.08 0.79 24.69
CA PRO A 646 -6.03 1.76 25.26
C PRO A 646 -7.51 1.31 25.23
N ASP A 647 -8.39 1.97 25.97
CA ASP A 647 -9.83 1.63 25.98
C ASP A 647 -10.47 1.81 24.58
N PRO A 648 -11.12 0.77 24.01
CA PRO A 648 -11.66 0.85 22.65
C PRO A 648 -12.71 1.93 22.43
N LYS A 649 -13.56 2.18 23.43
CA LYS A 649 -14.65 3.14 23.31
C LYS A 649 -14.10 4.57 23.31
N VAL A 650 -13.16 4.87 24.21
CA VAL A 650 -12.51 6.18 24.27
C VAL A 650 -11.80 6.50 22.95
N MET A 651 -11.09 5.52 22.38
CA MET A 651 -10.41 5.67 21.09
C MET A 651 -11.41 5.82 19.92
N HIS A 652 -12.49 5.04 19.92
CA HIS A 652 -13.55 5.17 18.92
C HIS A 652 -14.14 6.58 18.91
N ASP A 653 -14.54 7.08 20.08
CA ASP A 653 -15.22 8.37 20.21
C ASP A 653 -14.35 9.51 19.66
N VAL A 654 -13.03 9.49 19.94
CA VAL A 654 -12.12 10.51 19.41
C VAL A 654 -11.81 10.33 17.92
N PHE A 655 -11.60 9.11 17.43
CA PHE A 655 -11.37 8.87 16.01
C PHE A 655 -12.59 9.23 15.16
N ALA A 656 -13.80 9.02 15.68
CA ALA A 656 -15.05 9.38 15.01
C ALA A 656 -15.21 10.89 14.80
N THR A 657 -14.52 11.74 15.57
CA THR A 657 -14.55 13.20 15.38
C THR A 657 -13.92 13.66 14.06
N LYS A 658 -13.08 12.81 13.43
CA LYS A 658 -12.53 13.05 12.09
C LYS A 658 -13.31 12.25 11.06
N SER A 659 -13.91 12.98 10.10
CA SER A 659 -14.64 12.38 8.98
C SER A 659 -13.78 11.39 8.22
N SER A 660 -14.39 10.29 7.79
CA SER A 660 -13.75 9.34 6.88
C SER A 660 -13.88 9.77 5.41
N GLN A 661 -14.28 11.00 5.07
CA GLN A 661 -14.35 11.46 3.67
C GLN A 661 -12.96 11.81 3.11
N LEU A 662 -12.80 11.78 1.78
CA LEU A 662 -11.58 12.22 1.11
C LEU A 662 -11.35 13.72 1.31
N ILE A 663 -10.11 14.11 1.61
CA ILE A 663 -9.69 15.50 1.79
C ILE A 663 -8.88 15.94 0.56
N PRO A 664 -9.36 16.94 -0.21
CA PRO A 664 -8.69 17.43 -1.41
C PRO A 664 -7.26 17.95 -1.21
#